data_AF-A0A067FIK2-F1
#
_entry.id   AF-A0A067FIK2-F1
#
_cell.length_a   1.000
_cell.length_b   1.000
_cell.length_c   1.000
_cell.angle_alpha   90.00
_cell.angle_beta   90.00
_cell.angle_gamma   90.00
#
_symmetry.space_group_name_H-M   'P 1'
#
loop_
_entity.id
_entity.type
_entity.pdbx_description
1 polymer ?
#
loop_
_entity_poly.entity_id
_entity_poly.type
_entity_poly.pdbx_seq_one_letter_code
_entity_poly.pdbx_strand_id
1 'polypeptide(L)'
;MGWGNIYRRRMSVFSMAILIYLDYKAVQQREKWIKKSKISALWQRAHERNAKRVLNLIIKLEGLWVKLGQYLSTRADVLPEPYISLLKQLQDSLPPRPVQEVSQTIEREFGESMGGMFMDFVETPLATASIAQVHRATLVDGRQVVVKVQHQGIKTIILEDLKNAKSIVDWIAWAEPQYDFNPIIDEWCKEAPKELDFNSEAENTRIVSANLGCKNKHEDSNKKPAYEVDVLIPEVIQSSETVLILEFMDGIRLNDCESLEAFGVNKQKVVEEITRAYAHQIYVDGFFNGDPHPGNFLVSKDPPHRPILLDFGLTKKLSSSMKQALAKMFFAAAEGDHVALLSAFAEMGLRLRLDVPEQAMEVSTLFFRTSAPANEAFETVKNLSEQRAKNLKVIQEKMKLNQKEVKRFNPVDAFPGDIVIFSRVLNLLRGLSSTMNVRIVYLDIMRPFAEYVLQVGINKEPSVSAEWIYSKPIHSDVEAKLRDFLVELGNDGKILGIQVCAYKDGEVIIDTSAGMLGRYDPRPVQPDSLFPVFSVTKGITAGMLHWLVDNGKLKLEENIANIWPEFKSNGKDLIKVHHVLNHTSGLHNVSVDLSSENPLLICDWDECLNRIALSAPETEPGQEQLYHYLSFGWLCGGIIEVLYI
;
A
#
# COMPACT_ATOMS: atom_id res chain seq x y z
N MET A 1 29.63 -12.79 29.05
CA MET A 1 28.63 -13.41 29.97
C MET A 1 27.18 -12.94 29.73
N GLY A 2 26.85 -12.24 28.62
CA GLY A 2 25.62 -11.44 28.52
C GLY A 2 24.28 -12.15 28.28
N TRP A 3 24.26 -13.36 27.71
CA TRP A 3 23.03 -13.88 27.11
C TRP A 3 22.24 -14.91 27.93
N GLY A 4 22.79 -15.34 29.08
CA GLY A 4 22.19 -16.35 29.95
C GLY A 4 22.21 -17.78 29.37
N ASN A 5 21.95 -18.77 30.23
CA ASN A 5 21.86 -20.18 29.82
C ASN A 5 20.65 -20.40 28.88
N ILE A 6 20.88 -20.95 27.67
CA ILE A 6 19.86 -21.26 26.65
C ILE A 6 18.66 -22.01 27.25
N TYR A 7 18.90 -22.97 28.13
CA TYR A 7 17.85 -23.71 28.81
C TYR A 7 16.96 -22.81 29.67
N ARG A 8 17.57 -21.89 30.43
CA ARG A 8 16.83 -20.93 31.28
C ARG A 8 16.04 -19.94 30.44
N ARG A 9 16.57 -19.51 29.28
CA ARG A 9 15.83 -18.68 28.31
C ARG A 9 14.58 -19.42 27.82
N ARG A 10 14.76 -20.64 27.31
CA ARG A 10 13.68 -21.50 26.83
C ARG A 10 12.60 -21.66 27.91
N MET A 11 12.98 -22.06 29.12
CA MET A 11 12.02 -22.21 30.23
C MET A 11 11.27 -20.91 30.53
N SER A 12 11.94 -19.75 30.47
CA SER A 12 11.30 -18.45 30.70
C SER A 12 10.24 -18.13 29.64
N VAL A 13 10.57 -18.38 28.36
CA VAL A 13 9.65 -18.14 27.23
C VAL A 13 8.44 -19.06 27.30
N PHE A 14 8.65 -20.37 27.45
CA PHE A 14 7.53 -21.33 27.51
C PHE A 14 6.65 -21.12 28.75
N SER A 15 7.26 -20.84 29.91
CA SER A 15 6.49 -20.53 31.13
C SER A 15 5.64 -19.27 30.95
N MET A 16 6.18 -18.24 30.28
CA MET A 16 5.42 -17.02 29.98
C MET A 16 4.29 -17.28 28.98
N ALA A 17 4.54 -18.07 27.94
CA ALA A 17 3.51 -18.45 26.96
C ALA A 17 2.34 -19.18 27.64
N ILE A 18 2.64 -20.17 28.49
CA ILE A 18 1.63 -20.90 29.27
C ILE A 18 0.86 -19.96 30.20
N LEU A 19 1.55 -19.08 30.92
CA LEU A 19 0.93 -18.12 31.84
C LEU A 19 -0.05 -17.19 31.10
N ILE A 20 0.34 -16.65 29.95
CA ILE A 20 -0.49 -15.78 29.12
C ILE A 20 -1.70 -16.56 28.59
N TYR A 21 -1.49 -17.78 28.09
CA TYR A 21 -2.56 -18.64 27.58
C TYR A 21 -3.60 -18.94 28.68
N LEU A 22 -3.15 -19.35 29.86
CA LEU A 22 -4.05 -19.62 31.00
C LEU A 22 -4.79 -18.36 31.45
N ASP A 23 -4.14 -17.20 31.42
CA ASP A 23 -4.77 -15.93 31.78
C ASP A 23 -5.91 -15.56 30.80
N TYR A 24 -5.67 -15.71 29.48
CA TYR A 24 -6.72 -15.50 28.49
C TYR A 24 -7.85 -16.52 28.60
N LYS A 25 -7.54 -17.79 28.89
CA LYS A 25 -8.57 -18.82 29.13
C LYS A 25 -9.42 -18.50 30.36
N ALA A 26 -8.81 -18.01 31.44
CA ALA A 26 -9.51 -17.55 32.62
C ALA A 26 -10.42 -16.34 32.31
N VAL A 27 -9.96 -15.39 31.50
CA VAL A 27 -10.75 -14.23 31.05
C VAL A 27 -11.94 -14.67 30.19
N GLN A 28 -11.71 -15.57 29.23
CA GLN A 28 -12.76 -16.14 28.38
C GLN A 28 -13.84 -16.87 29.19
N GLN A 29 -13.44 -17.56 30.27
CA GLN A 29 -14.40 -18.21 31.16
C GLN A 29 -15.15 -17.20 32.04
N ARG A 30 -14.50 -16.13 32.51
CA ARG A 30 -15.11 -15.05 33.30
C ARG A 30 -16.10 -14.21 32.51
N GLU A 31 -15.83 -13.98 31.22
CA GLU A 31 -16.70 -13.24 30.31
C GLU A 31 -18.13 -13.76 30.31
N LYS A 32 -18.31 -15.08 30.40
CA LYS A 32 -19.63 -15.75 30.42
C LYS A 32 -20.54 -15.31 31.58
N TRP A 33 -19.98 -14.75 32.64
CA TRP A 33 -20.68 -14.40 33.89
C TRP A 33 -20.70 -12.89 34.15
N ILE A 34 -20.18 -12.07 33.23
CA ILE A 34 -20.05 -10.62 33.37
C ILE A 34 -21.07 -9.90 32.48
N LYS A 35 -21.61 -8.77 32.96
CA LYS A 35 -22.50 -7.91 32.17
C LYS A 35 -21.81 -7.43 30.89
N LYS A 36 -22.52 -7.44 29.75
CA LYS A 36 -21.99 -7.04 28.43
C LYS A 36 -21.24 -5.70 28.44
N SER A 37 -21.71 -4.71 29.21
CA SER A 37 -21.06 -3.39 29.33
C SER A 37 -19.66 -3.40 29.96
N LYS A 38 -19.28 -4.48 30.65
CA LYS A 38 -17.96 -4.61 31.31
C LYS A 38 -17.01 -5.58 30.61
N ILE A 39 -17.45 -6.21 29.51
CA ILE A 39 -16.64 -7.20 28.78
C ILE A 39 -15.42 -6.52 28.14
N SER A 40 -15.60 -5.39 27.45
CA SER A 40 -14.50 -4.65 26.82
C SER A 40 -13.40 -4.28 27.82
N ALA A 41 -13.78 -3.72 28.98
CA ALA A 41 -12.85 -3.35 30.04
C ALA A 41 -12.13 -4.55 30.66
N LEU A 42 -12.78 -5.72 30.74
CA LEU A 42 -12.15 -6.95 31.21
C LEU A 42 -11.01 -7.40 30.26
N TRP A 43 -11.30 -7.42 28.96
CA TRP A 43 -10.33 -7.79 27.92
C TRP A 43 -9.18 -6.79 27.83
N GLN A 44 -9.47 -5.49 27.88
CA GLN A 44 -8.45 -4.44 27.87
C GLN A 44 -7.46 -4.59 29.03
N ARG A 45 -7.94 -4.82 30.25
CA ARG A 45 -7.07 -5.07 31.42
C ARG A 45 -6.21 -6.33 31.27
N ALA A 46 -6.75 -7.38 30.64
CA ALA A 46 -6.00 -8.60 30.38
C ALA A 46 -4.89 -8.34 29.34
N HIS A 47 -5.20 -7.62 28.26
CA HIS A 47 -4.25 -7.21 27.25
C HIS A 47 -3.12 -6.36 27.85
N GLU A 48 -3.45 -5.33 28.63
CA GLU A 48 -2.43 -4.49 29.32
C GLU A 48 -1.53 -5.30 30.23
N ARG A 49 -2.09 -6.20 31.06
CA ARG A 49 -1.31 -7.03 31.98
C ARG A 49 -0.36 -7.96 31.22
N ASN A 50 -0.84 -8.64 30.17
CA ASN A 50 -0.02 -9.57 29.42
C ASN A 50 0.97 -8.87 28.50
N ALA A 51 0.63 -7.70 27.95
CA ALA A 51 1.56 -6.85 27.22
C ALA A 51 2.75 -6.42 28.10
N LYS A 52 2.52 -6.00 29.36
CA LYS A 52 3.60 -5.70 30.32
C LYS A 52 4.49 -6.91 30.60
N ARG A 53 3.89 -8.10 30.76
CA ARG A 53 4.64 -9.35 30.97
C ARG A 53 5.53 -9.69 29.78
N VAL A 54 5.01 -9.54 28.56
CA VAL A 54 5.75 -9.77 27.31
C VAL A 54 6.87 -8.75 27.16
N LEU A 55 6.60 -7.45 27.32
CA LEU A 55 7.60 -6.40 27.22
C LEU A 55 8.78 -6.64 28.18
N ASN A 56 8.49 -6.90 29.46
CA ASN A 56 9.53 -7.16 30.46
C ASN A 56 10.39 -8.40 30.12
N LEU A 57 9.77 -9.44 29.56
CA LEU A 57 10.50 -10.62 29.12
C LEU A 57 11.35 -10.33 27.88
N ILE A 58 10.82 -9.60 26.91
CA ILE A 58 11.55 -9.19 25.70
C ILE A 58 12.80 -8.38 26.07
N ILE A 59 12.66 -7.36 26.92
CA ILE A 59 13.78 -6.53 27.38
C ILE A 59 14.85 -7.40 28.06
N LYS A 60 14.43 -8.35 28.91
CA LYS A 60 15.36 -9.25 29.60
C LYS A 60 16.07 -10.22 28.67
N LEU A 61 15.39 -10.69 27.62
CA LEU A 61 15.92 -11.70 26.71
C LEU A 61 16.79 -11.06 25.63
N GLU A 62 16.51 -9.84 25.20
CA GLU A 62 17.22 -9.17 24.10
C GLU A 62 17.20 -10.00 22.80
N GLY A 63 17.99 -9.61 21.80
CA GLY A 63 18.16 -10.36 20.54
C GLY A 63 16.87 -10.50 19.73
N LEU A 64 16.55 -11.73 19.30
CA LEU A 64 15.39 -12.02 18.44
C LEU A 64 14.09 -11.44 19.01
N TRP A 65 13.87 -11.54 20.31
CA TRP A 65 12.62 -11.15 20.95
C TRP A 65 12.37 -9.63 20.86
N VAL A 66 13.43 -8.82 20.92
CA VAL A 66 13.33 -7.36 20.71
C VAL A 66 12.88 -7.09 19.28
N LYS A 67 13.51 -7.77 18.31
CA LYS A 67 13.18 -7.62 16.90
C LYS A 67 11.76 -8.07 16.56
N LEU A 68 11.30 -9.19 17.13
CA LEU A 68 9.91 -9.63 17.03
C LEU A 68 8.95 -8.62 17.67
N GLY A 69 9.32 -8.06 18.83
CA GLY A 69 8.55 -7.01 19.49
C GLY A 69 8.43 -5.73 18.66
N GLN A 70 9.53 -5.27 18.06
CA GLN A 70 9.57 -4.14 17.14
C GLN A 70 8.65 -4.40 15.94
N TYR A 71 8.77 -5.56 15.30
CA TYR A 71 7.87 -5.94 14.20
C TYR A 71 6.40 -5.95 14.61
N LEU A 72 6.08 -6.64 15.71
CA LEU A 72 4.71 -6.75 16.21
C LEU A 72 4.12 -5.41 16.66
N SER A 73 4.95 -4.46 17.12
CA SER A 73 4.53 -3.11 17.50
C SER A 73 3.99 -2.27 16.32
N THR A 74 4.23 -2.72 15.08
CA THR A 74 3.72 -2.06 13.86
C THR A 74 2.49 -2.77 13.27
N ARG A 75 2.07 -3.90 13.86
CA ARG A 75 1.04 -4.79 13.31
C ARG A 75 -0.28 -4.71 14.07
N ALA A 76 -1.04 -3.65 13.81
CA ALA A 76 -2.36 -3.44 14.40
C ALA A 76 -3.41 -4.49 13.99
N ASP A 77 -3.14 -5.21 12.91
CA ASP A 77 -3.93 -6.34 12.44
C ASP A 77 -3.64 -7.65 13.18
N VAL A 78 -2.53 -7.73 13.93
CA VAL A 78 -2.08 -8.94 14.65
C VAL A 78 -2.27 -8.80 16.15
N LEU A 79 -1.90 -7.65 16.74
CA LEU A 79 -1.93 -7.46 18.19
C LEU A 79 -2.96 -6.42 18.65
N PRO A 80 -3.57 -6.59 19.85
CA PRO A 80 -4.39 -5.57 20.48
C PRO A 80 -3.61 -4.29 20.81
N GLU A 81 -4.30 -3.14 20.81
CA GLU A 81 -3.71 -1.81 21.06
C GLU A 81 -2.79 -1.74 22.30
N PRO A 82 -3.12 -2.35 23.46
CA PRO A 82 -2.22 -2.30 24.63
C PRO A 82 -0.86 -2.93 24.40
N TYR A 83 -0.76 -3.95 23.54
CA TYR A 83 0.53 -4.54 23.17
C TYR A 83 1.31 -3.60 22.26
N ILE A 84 0.65 -3.05 21.24
CA ILE A 84 1.26 -2.12 20.28
C ILE A 84 1.86 -0.93 21.04
N SER A 85 1.06 -0.28 21.88
CA SER A 85 1.44 0.89 22.66
C SER A 85 2.66 0.61 23.55
N LEU A 86 2.69 -0.53 24.24
CA LEU A 86 3.81 -0.89 25.11
C LEU A 86 5.05 -1.33 24.34
N LEU A 87 4.90 -2.12 23.27
CA LEU A 87 6.03 -2.63 22.49
C LEU A 87 6.70 -1.55 21.63
N LYS A 88 6.05 -0.41 21.36
CA LYS A 88 6.69 0.75 20.70
C LYS A 88 7.95 1.23 21.42
N GLN A 89 8.04 1.05 22.74
CA GLN A 89 9.24 1.37 23.53
C GLN A 89 10.47 0.57 23.10
N LEU A 90 10.30 -0.56 22.41
CA LEU A 90 11.41 -1.37 21.89
C LEU A 90 12.06 -0.75 20.64
N GLN A 91 11.50 0.33 20.08
CA GLN A 91 12.09 1.05 18.95
C GLN A 91 13.25 1.97 19.36
N ASP A 92 13.41 2.22 20.67
CA ASP A 92 14.52 3.00 21.20
C ASP A 92 15.83 2.20 21.17
N SER A 93 16.97 2.92 21.24
CA SER A 93 18.30 2.29 21.24
C SER A 93 18.50 1.40 22.47
N LEU A 94 19.00 0.19 22.25
CA LEU A 94 19.35 -0.73 23.34
C LEU A 94 20.62 -0.27 24.06
N PRO A 95 20.83 -0.69 25.32
CA PRO A 95 22.09 -0.44 26.02
C PRO A 95 23.29 -1.06 25.26
N PRO A 96 24.41 -0.34 25.12
CA PRO A 96 25.56 -0.83 24.38
C PRO A 96 26.34 -1.91 25.15
N ARG A 97 27.00 -2.82 24.42
CA ARG A 97 27.99 -3.73 25.00
C ARG A 97 29.32 -3.02 25.24
N PRO A 98 30.13 -3.49 26.21
CA PRO A 98 31.45 -2.94 26.47
C PRO A 98 32.34 -2.98 25.22
N VAL A 99 33.10 -1.91 24.98
CA VAL A 99 33.97 -1.76 23.80
C VAL A 99 35.03 -2.88 23.70
N GLN A 100 35.39 -3.51 24.81
CA GLN A 100 36.32 -4.65 24.82
C GLN A 100 35.75 -5.86 24.08
N GLU A 101 34.44 -6.13 24.19
CA GLU A 101 33.77 -7.21 23.46
C GLU A 101 33.72 -6.91 21.95
N VAL A 102 33.49 -5.65 21.61
CA VAL A 102 33.49 -5.14 20.23
C VAL A 102 34.87 -5.30 19.59
N SER A 103 35.90 -4.81 20.29
CA SER A 103 37.29 -4.86 19.82
C SER A 103 37.75 -6.30 19.60
N GLN A 104 37.48 -7.19 20.56
CA GLN A 104 37.80 -8.63 20.41
C GLN A 104 37.09 -9.28 19.22
N THR A 105 35.85 -8.86 18.93
CA THR A 105 35.11 -9.37 17.78
C THR A 105 35.74 -8.90 16.47
N ILE A 106 36.09 -7.62 16.36
CA ILE A 106 36.78 -7.05 15.19
C ILE A 106 38.13 -7.74 14.96
N GLU A 107 38.97 -7.81 16.00
CA GLU A 107 40.31 -8.39 15.90
C GLU A 107 40.28 -9.87 15.52
N ARG A 108 39.31 -10.62 16.03
CA ARG A 108 39.13 -12.04 15.69
C ARG A 108 38.72 -12.25 14.24
N GLU A 109 37.84 -11.40 13.71
CA GLU A 109 37.30 -11.54 12.36
C GLU A 109 38.29 -11.14 11.28
N PHE A 110 39.08 -10.09 11.53
CA PHE A 110 40.04 -9.57 10.55
C PHE A 110 41.48 -10.01 10.81
N GLY A 111 41.78 -10.59 11.97
CA GLY A 111 43.13 -11.07 12.30
C GLY A 111 44.15 -9.95 12.52
N GLU A 112 43.69 -8.72 12.73
CA GLU A 112 44.50 -7.53 12.88
C GLU A 112 44.10 -6.77 14.15
N SER A 113 45.08 -6.16 14.83
CA SER A 113 44.80 -5.39 16.05
C SER A 113 44.05 -4.09 15.74
N MET A 114 43.23 -3.60 16.67
CA MET A 114 42.49 -2.34 16.51
C MET A 114 43.37 -1.17 16.03
N GLY A 115 44.59 -1.02 16.58
CA GLY A 115 45.52 0.05 16.21
C GLY A 115 46.21 -0.13 14.85
N GLY A 116 46.14 -1.33 14.25
CA GLY A 116 46.60 -1.56 12.87
C GLY A 116 45.54 -1.16 11.84
N MET A 117 44.26 -1.32 12.19
CA MET A 117 43.13 -1.02 11.31
C MET A 117 42.65 0.43 11.39
N PHE A 118 42.63 1.01 12.60
CA PHE A 118 42.02 2.31 12.88
C PHE A 118 43.03 3.29 13.47
N MET A 119 43.04 4.51 12.93
CA MET A 119 43.73 5.65 13.52
C MET A 119 42.96 6.20 14.73
N ASP A 120 41.63 6.16 14.67
CA ASP A 120 40.72 6.57 15.76
C ASP A 120 39.49 5.65 15.77
N PHE A 121 39.02 5.30 16.96
CA PHE A 121 37.82 4.48 17.14
C PHE A 121 37.00 5.02 18.32
N VAL A 122 35.80 5.51 18.03
CA VAL A 122 34.95 6.13 19.04
C VAL A 122 34.31 5.03 19.91
N GLU A 123 34.71 4.98 21.18
CA GLU A 123 34.24 3.96 22.13
C GLU A 123 32.73 4.00 22.36
N THR A 124 32.13 5.19 22.31
CA THR A 124 30.68 5.36 22.43
C THR A 124 30.02 5.05 21.08
N PRO A 125 29.10 4.07 20.99
CA PRO A 125 28.46 3.72 19.73
C PRO A 125 27.54 4.84 19.24
N LEU A 126 27.46 5.00 17.91
CA LEU A 126 26.50 5.88 17.24
C LEU A 126 25.07 5.34 17.37
N ALA A 127 24.93 4.03 17.33
CA ALA A 127 23.65 3.33 17.44
C ALA A 127 23.86 1.93 18.02
N THR A 128 22.84 1.42 18.70
CA THR A 128 22.80 0.03 19.17
C THR A 128 21.48 -0.59 18.75
N ALA A 129 21.57 -1.71 18.04
CA ALA A 129 20.46 -2.49 17.52
C ALA A 129 20.37 -3.85 18.23
N SER A 130 19.34 -4.62 17.86
CA SER A 130 19.03 -5.92 18.47
C SER A 130 20.14 -6.97 18.32
N ILE A 131 20.89 -6.94 17.20
CA ILE A 131 21.92 -7.94 16.88
C ILE A 131 23.34 -7.38 16.88
N ALA A 132 23.49 -6.05 16.80
CA ALA A 132 24.77 -5.39 16.59
C ALA A 132 24.79 -3.97 17.16
N GLN A 133 25.98 -3.40 17.27
CA GLN A 133 26.19 -1.98 17.55
C GLN A 133 27.10 -1.34 16.50
N VAL A 134 26.90 -0.04 16.28
CA VAL A 134 27.59 0.72 15.22
C VAL A 134 28.48 1.77 15.87
N HIS A 135 29.77 1.75 15.53
CA HIS A 135 30.76 2.71 16.00
C HIS A 135 31.25 3.60 14.87
N ARG A 136 31.61 4.84 15.19
CA ARG A 136 32.37 5.71 14.28
C ARG A 136 33.85 5.37 14.42
N ALA A 137 34.55 5.30 13.30
CA ALA A 137 36.01 5.14 13.31
C ALA A 137 36.64 5.90 12.13
N THR A 138 37.96 6.04 12.20
CA THR A 138 38.79 6.53 11.10
C THR A 138 39.81 5.45 10.78
N LEU A 139 39.84 4.98 9.53
CA LEU A 139 40.83 4.01 9.08
C LEU A 139 42.23 4.62 9.06
N VAL A 140 43.27 3.79 9.05
CA VAL A 140 44.67 4.24 8.96
C VAL A 140 45.00 5.04 7.70
N ASP A 141 44.19 4.91 6.64
CA ASP A 141 44.30 5.70 5.41
C ASP A 141 43.55 7.05 5.46
N GLY A 142 42.93 7.37 6.60
CA GLY A 142 42.21 8.62 6.84
C GLY A 142 40.72 8.62 6.48
N ARG A 143 40.18 7.54 5.87
CA ARG A 143 38.75 7.46 5.55
C ARG A 143 37.89 7.36 6.82
N GLN A 144 36.82 8.14 6.88
CA GLN A 144 35.83 8.05 7.96
C GLN A 144 34.82 6.94 7.67
N VAL A 145 34.59 6.09 8.66
CA VAL A 145 33.79 4.86 8.50
C VAL A 145 32.84 4.66 9.67
N VAL A 146 31.80 3.86 9.42
CA VAL A 146 31.02 3.21 10.46
C VAL A 146 31.36 1.73 10.51
N VAL A 147 31.54 1.21 11.72
CA VAL A 147 31.87 -0.19 12.00
C VAL A 147 30.68 -0.81 12.73
N LYS A 148 29.88 -1.62 12.02
CA LYS A 148 28.76 -2.39 12.57
C LYS A 148 29.30 -3.74 13.03
N VAL A 149 29.17 -4.04 14.31
CA VAL A 149 29.73 -5.25 14.95
C VAL A 149 28.61 -6.02 15.62
N GLN A 150 28.44 -7.29 15.27
CA GLN A 150 27.47 -8.16 15.93
C GLN A 150 27.87 -8.42 17.39
N HIS A 151 26.86 -8.52 18.26
CA HIS A 151 27.08 -8.88 19.65
C HIS A 151 27.64 -10.31 19.76
N GLN A 152 28.58 -10.54 20.69
CA GLN A 152 29.26 -11.83 20.77
C GLN A 152 28.26 -12.95 21.13
N GLY A 153 28.24 -14.01 20.30
CA GLY A 153 27.40 -15.19 20.52
C GLY A 153 25.93 -15.03 20.13
N ILE A 154 25.52 -13.88 19.58
CA ILE A 154 24.12 -13.60 19.21
C ILE A 154 23.53 -14.63 18.25
N LYS A 155 24.33 -15.11 17.29
CA LYS A 155 23.90 -16.04 16.24
C LYS A 155 23.26 -17.31 16.83
N THR A 156 23.93 -17.95 17.78
CA THR A 156 23.41 -19.17 18.43
C THR A 156 22.11 -18.91 19.19
N ILE A 157 21.99 -17.76 19.84
CA ILE A 157 20.81 -17.42 20.64
C ILE A 157 19.61 -17.15 19.76
N ILE A 158 19.79 -16.40 18.67
CA ILE A 158 18.71 -16.10 17.74
C ILE A 158 18.18 -17.38 17.11
N LEU A 159 19.05 -18.30 16.70
CA LEU A 159 18.63 -19.58 16.12
C LEU A 159 17.85 -20.45 17.12
N GLU A 160 18.25 -20.48 18.39
CA GLU A 160 17.50 -21.21 19.43
C GLU A 160 16.18 -20.53 19.80
N ASP A 161 16.16 -19.19 19.85
CA ASP A 161 14.94 -18.43 20.12
C ASP A 161 13.94 -18.54 18.96
N LEU A 162 14.39 -18.64 17.71
CA LEU A 162 13.52 -18.91 16.55
C LEU A 162 12.85 -20.28 16.70
N LYS A 163 13.59 -21.33 17.10
CA LYS A 163 13.01 -22.66 17.38
C LYS A 163 11.97 -22.59 18.50
N ASN A 164 12.24 -21.80 19.54
CA ASN A 164 11.29 -21.61 20.65
C ASN A 164 10.02 -20.89 20.18
N ALA A 165 10.16 -19.82 19.41
CA ALA A 165 9.03 -19.08 18.84
C ALA A 165 8.18 -19.97 17.92
N LYS A 166 8.80 -20.73 17.00
CA LYS A 166 8.13 -21.71 16.14
C LYS A 166 7.36 -22.75 16.93
N SER A 167 8.00 -23.35 17.95
CA SER A 167 7.35 -24.34 18.81
C SER A 167 6.13 -23.79 19.56
N ILE A 168 6.16 -22.52 19.98
CA ILE A 168 5.03 -21.87 20.64
C ILE A 168 3.90 -21.61 19.65
N VAL A 169 4.22 -21.15 18.44
CA VAL A 169 3.23 -20.94 17.37
C VAL A 169 2.57 -22.26 16.97
N ASP A 170 3.35 -23.34 16.80
CA ASP A 170 2.83 -24.68 16.52
C ASP A 170 1.87 -25.17 17.62
N TRP A 171 2.26 -24.97 18.88
CA TRP A 171 1.41 -25.33 20.02
C TRP A 171 0.12 -24.51 20.06
N ILE A 172 0.18 -23.20 19.80
CA ILE A 172 -1.01 -22.33 19.74
C ILE A 172 -1.91 -22.72 18.58
N ALA A 173 -1.36 -22.99 17.39
CA ALA A 173 -2.13 -23.43 16.23
C ALA A 173 -2.83 -24.78 16.49
N TRP A 174 -2.19 -25.67 17.25
CA TRP A 174 -2.82 -26.93 17.69
C TRP A 174 -3.92 -26.70 18.73
N ALA A 175 -3.68 -25.86 19.74
CA ALA A 175 -4.63 -25.61 20.83
C ALA A 175 -5.82 -24.73 20.42
N GLU A 176 -5.55 -23.73 19.57
CA GLU A 176 -6.49 -22.71 19.08
C GLU A 176 -6.33 -22.53 17.55
N PRO A 177 -6.87 -23.45 16.73
CA PRO A 177 -6.66 -23.44 15.27
C PRO A 177 -7.08 -22.16 14.53
N GLN A 178 -7.90 -21.32 15.14
CA GLN A 178 -8.27 -20.01 14.60
C GLN A 178 -7.13 -18.97 14.64
N TYR A 179 -6.05 -19.25 15.39
CA TYR A 179 -4.89 -18.38 15.56
C TYR A 179 -3.63 -19.05 14.98
N ASP A 180 -3.72 -19.50 13.73
CA ASP A 180 -2.60 -20.09 13.03
C ASP A 180 -1.66 -19.00 12.48
N PHE A 181 -0.58 -18.76 13.22
CA PHE A 181 0.49 -17.82 12.84
C PHE A 181 1.67 -18.49 12.13
N ASN A 182 1.54 -19.76 11.72
CA ASN A 182 2.62 -20.48 11.04
C ASN A 182 3.18 -19.75 9.80
N PRO A 183 2.34 -19.22 8.90
CA PRO A 183 2.85 -18.49 7.73
C PRO A 183 3.77 -17.31 8.09
N ILE A 184 3.53 -16.66 9.23
CA ILE A 184 4.36 -15.54 9.69
C ILE A 184 5.69 -16.06 10.26
N ILE A 185 5.65 -17.03 11.18
CA ILE A 185 6.87 -17.51 11.84
C ILE A 185 7.77 -18.29 10.88
N ASP A 186 7.23 -18.97 9.88
CA ASP A 186 8.00 -19.69 8.86
C ASP A 186 8.82 -18.71 8.01
N GLU A 187 8.24 -17.56 7.67
CA GLU A 187 8.95 -16.48 6.99
C GLU A 187 10.07 -15.90 7.87
N TRP A 188 9.81 -15.71 9.17
CA TRP A 188 10.86 -15.28 10.12
C TRP A 188 11.99 -16.30 10.24
N CYS A 189 11.68 -17.60 10.30
CA CYS A 189 12.68 -18.66 10.32
C CYS A 189 13.55 -18.68 9.06
N LYS A 190 13.02 -18.20 7.93
CA LYS A 190 13.74 -18.09 6.65
C LYS A 190 14.59 -16.83 6.56
N GLU A 191 14.10 -15.70 7.06
CA GLU A 191 14.74 -14.39 6.85
C GLU A 191 15.68 -13.97 7.99
N ALA A 192 15.31 -14.20 9.25
CA ALA A 192 16.12 -13.76 10.39
C ALA A 192 17.55 -14.35 10.41
N PRO A 193 17.81 -15.60 9.96
CA PRO A 193 19.19 -16.10 9.87
C PRO A 193 20.07 -15.35 8.87
N LYS A 194 19.49 -14.74 7.82
CA LYS A 194 20.27 -14.01 6.80
C LYS A 194 20.89 -12.74 7.35
N GLU A 195 20.21 -12.09 8.29
CA GLU A 195 20.75 -10.89 8.97
C GLU A 195 21.90 -11.20 9.94
N LEU A 196 22.19 -12.47 10.21
CA LEU A 196 23.33 -12.89 11.03
C LEU A 196 24.61 -13.05 10.21
N ASP A 197 24.55 -12.81 8.90
CA ASP A 197 25.70 -12.79 8.01
C ASP A 197 25.80 -11.42 7.31
N PHE A 198 26.72 -10.59 7.79
CA PHE A 198 26.94 -9.27 7.23
C PHE A 198 27.56 -9.26 5.84
N ASN A 199 28.07 -10.39 5.32
CA ASN A 199 28.44 -10.48 3.91
C ASN A 199 27.21 -10.40 3.00
N SER A 200 26.08 -10.97 3.44
CA SER A 200 24.83 -10.89 2.71
C SER A 200 24.32 -9.44 2.67
N GLU A 201 24.37 -8.71 3.79
CA GLU A 201 24.00 -7.29 3.85
C GLU A 201 24.93 -6.41 2.99
N ALA A 202 26.24 -6.66 3.03
CA ALA A 202 27.23 -6.00 2.19
C ALA A 202 26.91 -6.17 0.69
N GLU A 203 26.63 -7.39 0.26
CA GLU A 203 26.33 -7.66 -1.14
C GLU A 203 25.02 -7.03 -1.59
N ASN A 204 23.98 -7.11 -0.74
CA ASN A 204 22.72 -6.43 -0.99
C ASN A 204 22.91 -4.91 -1.15
N THR A 205 23.73 -4.30 -0.29
CA THR A 205 24.04 -2.86 -0.35
C THR A 205 24.70 -2.49 -1.69
N ARG A 206 25.66 -3.31 -2.17
CA ARG A 206 26.30 -3.09 -3.48
C ARG A 206 25.31 -3.20 -4.62
N ILE A 207 24.46 -4.23 -4.61
CA ILE A 207 23.43 -4.46 -5.64
C ILE A 207 22.47 -3.26 -5.69
N VAL A 208 21.93 -2.82 -4.55
CA VAL A 208 20.99 -1.69 -4.54
C VAL A 208 21.67 -0.38 -4.92
N SER A 209 22.90 -0.14 -4.46
CA SER A 209 23.70 1.05 -4.85
C SER A 209 23.91 1.13 -6.37
N ALA A 210 24.22 -0.01 -7.00
CA ALA A 210 24.38 -0.10 -8.45
C ALA A 210 23.06 0.10 -9.19
N ASN A 211 21.99 -0.57 -8.74
CA ASN A 211 20.67 -0.51 -9.36
C ASN A 211 20.05 0.90 -9.32
N LEU A 212 20.19 1.61 -8.19
CA LEU A 212 19.69 2.97 -8.04
C LEU A 212 20.59 4.03 -8.71
N GLY A 213 21.67 3.62 -9.37
CA GLY A 213 22.54 4.53 -10.12
C GLY A 213 23.32 5.51 -9.26
N CYS A 214 23.56 5.21 -7.97
CA CYS A 214 24.19 6.15 -7.02
C CYS A 214 25.59 6.63 -7.46
N LYS A 215 26.29 5.84 -8.30
CA LYS A 215 27.65 6.14 -8.80
C LYS A 215 27.68 6.63 -10.27
N ASN A 216 26.58 6.52 -11.02
CA ASN A 216 26.52 6.83 -12.45
C ASN A 216 25.39 7.83 -12.74
N LYS A 217 25.55 9.09 -12.35
CA LYS A 217 24.64 10.14 -12.81
C LYS A 217 25.07 10.59 -14.19
N HIS A 218 24.21 10.40 -15.19
CA HIS A 218 24.37 11.03 -16.48
C HIS A 218 24.13 12.54 -16.31
N GLU A 219 25.20 13.34 -16.28
CA GLU A 219 25.11 14.80 -16.21
C GLU A 219 24.56 15.43 -17.50
N ASP A 220 24.38 14.65 -18.58
CA ASP A 220 24.30 15.20 -19.94
C ASP A 220 23.06 14.80 -20.75
N SER A 221 21.94 14.41 -20.11
CA SER A 221 20.68 14.17 -20.83
C SER A 221 19.55 15.09 -20.34
N ASN A 222 19.07 15.96 -21.24
CA ASN A 222 17.91 16.84 -21.06
C ASN A 222 16.56 16.11 -20.81
N LYS A 223 16.58 14.80 -20.56
CA LYS A 223 15.42 13.98 -20.18
C LYS A 223 15.86 12.88 -19.21
N LYS A 224 15.82 13.16 -17.92
CA LYS A 224 15.90 12.11 -16.90
C LYS A 224 14.71 11.16 -17.06
N PRO A 225 14.91 9.83 -17.10
CA PRO A 225 13.81 8.89 -17.11
C PRO A 225 12.91 9.11 -15.89
N ALA A 226 11.59 8.98 -16.04
CA ALA A 226 10.64 9.21 -14.95
C ALA A 226 10.85 8.27 -13.74
N TYR A 227 11.62 7.18 -13.92
CA TYR A 227 12.00 6.22 -12.90
C TYR A 227 13.37 6.50 -12.26
N GLU A 228 14.17 7.48 -12.69
CA GLU A 228 15.45 7.78 -12.02
C GLU A 228 15.20 8.32 -10.60
N VAL A 229 16.07 7.97 -9.65
CA VAL A 229 15.96 8.39 -8.25
C VAL A 229 17.22 9.12 -7.79
N ASP A 230 17.08 9.99 -6.80
CA ASP A 230 18.18 10.76 -6.22
C ASP A 230 18.39 10.44 -4.74
N VAL A 231 19.11 9.34 -4.49
CA VAL A 231 19.43 8.88 -3.14
C VAL A 231 20.92 8.59 -2.99
N LEU A 232 21.35 8.45 -1.74
CA LEU A 232 22.71 8.13 -1.35
C LEU A 232 22.75 6.79 -0.60
N ILE A 233 23.77 5.99 -0.86
CA ILE A 233 24.03 4.72 -0.18
C ILE A 233 25.52 4.68 0.17
N PRO A 234 25.89 4.38 1.42
CA PRO A 234 27.28 4.34 1.84
C PRO A 234 28.05 3.24 1.10
N GLU A 235 29.30 3.52 0.75
CA GLU A 235 30.18 2.50 0.17
C GLU A 235 30.50 1.38 1.17
N VAL A 236 30.45 0.13 0.69
CA VAL A 236 30.92 -1.03 1.46
C VAL A 236 32.44 -1.12 1.35
N ILE A 237 33.13 -0.92 2.45
CA ILE A 237 34.60 -0.93 2.50
C ILE A 237 35.12 -2.34 2.76
N GLN A 238 34.56 -3.01 3.78
CA GLN A 238 34.99 -4.36 4.17
C GLN A 238 33.86 -5.07 4.92
N SER A 239 33.76 -6.39 4.76
CA SER A 239 32.75 -7.21 5.46
C SER A 239 33.32 -8.56 5.90
N SER A 240 32.76 -9.09 6.97
CA SER A 240 32.87 -10.49 7.42
C SER A 240 31.48 -11.01 7.82
N GLU A 241 31.40 -12.22 8.40
CA GLU A 241 30.11 -12.70 8.92
C GLU A 241 29.56 -11.80 10.04
N THR A 242 30.43 -11.23 10.88
CA THR A 242 30.03 -10.52 12.11
C THR A 242 30.44 -9.05 12.18
N VAL A 243 31.23 -8.54 11.22
CA VAL A 243 31.62 -7.14 11.13
C VAL A 243 31.38 -6.56 9.74
N LEU A 244 30.80 -5.37 9.66
CA LEU A 244 30.57 -4.61 8.42
C LEU A 244 31.12 -3.19 8.56
N ILE A 245 32.02 -2.81 7.67
CA ILE A 245 32.61 -1.48 7.60
C ILE A 245 32.03 -0.76 6.37
N LEU A 246 31.34 0.35 6.61
CA LEU A 246 30.75 1.20 5.59
C LEU A 246 31.34 2.61 5.66
N GLU A 247 31.27 3.35 4.56
CA GLU A 247 31.51 4.78 4.55
C GLU A 247 30.66 5.51 5.61
N PHE A 248 31.27 6.43 6.35
CA PHE A 248 30.51 7.29 7.25
C PHE A 248 29.82 8.41 6.46
N MET A 249 28.49 8.46 6.54
CA MET A 249 27.70 9.55 5.96
C MET A 249 27.17 10.46 7.06
N ASP A 250 27.55 11.74 7.02
CA ASP A 250 27.07 12.74 7.97
C ASP A 250 25.66 13.23 7.56
N GLY A 251 24.64 12.76 8.27
CA GLY A 251 23.24 13.04 7.95
C GLY A 251 22.35 13.22 9.19
N ILE A 252 21.19 13.82 8.96
CA ILE A 252 20.16 14.11 9.97
C ILE A 252 19.16 12.96 10.02
N ARG A 253 18.81 12.48 11.22
CA ARG A 253 17.80 11.42 11.37
C ARG A 253 16.41 11.95 11.01
N LEU A 254 15.56 11.09 10.43
CA LEU A 254 14.21 11.49 10.04
C LEU A 254 13.32 11.92 11.23
N ASN A 255 13.57 11.38 12.42
CA ASN A 255 12.81 11.76 13.62
C ASN A 255 13.31 13.05 14.30
N ASP A 256 14.41 13.65 13.82
CA ASP A 256 14.95 14.90 14.36
C ASP A 256 14.34 16.10 13.60
N CYS A 257 13.08 16.40 13.92
CA CYS A 257 12.33 17.47 13.29
C CYS A 257 12.98 18.84 13.43
N GLU A 258 13.61 19.11 14.58
CA GLU A 258 14.28 20.40 14.87
C GLU A 258 15.47 20.61 13.94
N SER A 259 16.35 19.60 13.81
CA SER A 259 17.48 19.68 12.88
C SER A 259 17.02 19.76 11.43
N LEU A 260 16.00 18.99 11.03
CA LEU A 260 15.47 19.05 9.66
C LEU A 260 14.96 20.45 9.31
N GLU A 261 14.28 21.12 10.25
CA GLU A 261 13.80 22.49 10.08
C GLU A 261 14.94 23.50 10.07
N ALA A 262 15.93 23.36 10.95
CA ALA A 262 17.10 24.24 11.00
C ALA A 262 17.93 24.21 9.71
N PHE A 263 18.00 23.05 9.05
CA PHE A 263 18.66 22.89 7.75
C PHE A 263 17.75 23.23 6.55
N GLY A 264 16.47 23.58 6.78
CA GLY A 264 15.53 23.92 5.70
C GLY A 264 15.14 22.74 4.82
N VAL A 265 15.18 21.51 5.36
CA VAL A 265 14.87 20.29 4.61
C VAL A 265 13.40 20.25 4.22
N ASN A 266 13.13 20.05 2.93
CA ASN A 266 11.78 19.76 2.45
C ASN A 266 11.41 18.31 2.77
N LYS A 267 10.73 18.11 3.92
CA LYS A 267 10.28 16.79 4.42
C LYS A 267 9.45 16.02 3.38
N GLN A 268 8.58 16.73 2.65
CA GLN A 268 7.74 16.10 1.63
C GLN A 268 8.59 15.51 0.49
N LYS A 269 9.51 16.30 -0.09
CA LYS A 269 10.42 15.82 -1.14
C LYS A 269 11.27 14.64 -0.68
N VAL A 270 11.75 14.65 0.57
CA VAL A 270 12.55 13.54 1.12
C VAL A 270 11.73 12.25 1.16
N VAL A 271 10.50 12.29 1.68
CA VAL A 271 9.66 11.08 1.76
C VAL A 271 9.16 10.65 0.38
N GLU A 272 8.91 11.60 -0.54
CA GLU A 272 8.63 11.31 -1.95
C GLU A 272 9.80 10.54 -2.58
N GLU A 273 11.03 11.02 -2.40
CA GLU A 273 12.22 10.41 -2.99
C GLU A 273 12.55 9.03 -2.37
N ILE A 274 12.35 8.86 -1.06
CA ILE A 274 12.40 7.52 -0.42
C ILE A 274 11.37 6.60 -1.06
N THR A 275 10.13 7.07 -1.25
CA THR A 275 9.07 6.28 -1.88
C THR A 275 9.43 5.90 -3.31
N ARG A 276 10.01 6.83 -4.09
CA ARG A 276 10.52 6.59 -5.45
C ARG A 276 11.63 5.53 -5.45
N ALA A 277 12.58 5.60 -4.52
CA ALA A 277 13.65 4.60 -4.40
C ALA A 277 13.12 3.19 -4.11
N TYR A 278 12.07 3.06 -3.29
CA TYR A 278 11.41 1.77 -3.07
C TYR A 278 10.58 1.32 -4.28
N ALA A 279 9.93 2.26 -4.98
CA ALA A 279 9.22 1.95 -6.23
C ALA A 279 10.18 1.42 -7.31
N HIS A 280 11.37 2.02 -7.44
CA HIS A 280 12.42 1.54 -8.35
C HIS A 280 12.86 0.12 -8.00
N GLN A 281 13.21 -0.10 -6.73
CA GLN A 281 13.61 -1.42 -6.23
C GLN A 281 12.56 -2.51 -6.49
N ILE A 282 11.27 -2.21 -6.27
CA ILE A 282 10.17 -3.16 -6.45
C ILE A 282 9.91 -3.42 -7.93
N TYR A 283 9.68 -2.35 -8.70
CA TYR A 283 9.17 -2.45 -10.07
C TYR A 283 10.29 -2.54 -11.09
N VAL A 284 11.28 -1.65 -11.05
CA VAL A 284 12.35 -1.65 -12.05
C VAL A 284 13.29 -2.84 -11.82
N ASP A 285 13.88 -2.92 -10.64
CA ASP A 285 14.90 -3.94 -10.35
C ASP A 285 14.27 -5.31 -10.07
N GLY A 286 13.19 -5.33 -9.29
CA GLY A 286 12.70 -6.57 -8.68
C GLY A 286 13.63 -7.06 -7.57
N PHE A 287 14.36 -6.15 -6.95
CA PHE A 287 15.23 -6.42 -5.82
C PHE A 287 15.04 -5.29 -4.81
N PHE A 288 14.32 -5.57 -3.73
CA PHE A 288 13.85 -4.53 -2.82
C PHE A 288 14.11 -4.84 -1.36
N ASN A 289 14.35 -3.79 -0.60
CA ASN A 289 14.43 -3.83 0.86
C ASN A 289 13.03 -4.01 1.47
N GLY A 290 12.90 -4.93 2.42
CA GLY A 290 11.68 -5.24 3.14
C GLY A 290 11.47 -4.44 4.44
N ASP A 291 12.41 -3.55 4.79
CA ASP A 291 12.38 -2.82 6.07
C ASP A 291 12.67 -1.30 5.96
N PRO A 292 11.74 -0.49 5.40
CA PRO A 292 11.82 0.97 5.39
C PRO A 292 11.54 1.59 6.76
N HIS A 293 12.19 1.12 7.82
CA HIS A 293 12.05 1.73 9.13
C HIS A 293 12.70 3.13 9.15
N PRO A 294 12.11 4.15 9.82
CA PRO A 294 12.69 5.50 9.85
C PRO A 294 14.14 5.58 10.33
N GLY A 295 14.55 4.64 11.19
CA GLY A 295 15.93 4.54 11.68
C GLY A 295 16.97 4.11 10.63
N ASN A 296 16.52 3.59 9.48
CA ASN A 296 17.38 3.14 8.38
C ASN A 296 17.64 4.25 7.35
N PHE A 297 17.19 5.48 7.64
CA PHE A 297 17.34 6.63 6.77
C PHE A 297 17.99 7.81 7.48
N LEU A 298 18.83 8.53 6.74
CA LEU A 298 19.28 9.87 7.10
C LEU A 298 18.96 10.84 5.96
N VAL A 299 19.13 12.13 6.21
CA VAL A 299 19.09 13.18 5.19
C VAL A 299 20.44 13.88 5.14
N SER A 300 21.01 14.03 3.94
CA SER A 300 22.27 14.75 3.78
C SER A 300 22.14 16.22 4.20
N LYS A 301 23.16 16.73 4.89
CA LYS A 301 23.20 18.12 5.32
C LYS A 301 23.44 19.10 4.17
N ASP A 302 24.14 18.68 3.13
CA ASP A 302 24.42 19.51 1.96
C ASP A 302 23.23 19.53 0.97
N PRO A 303 22.87 20.71 0.42
CA PRO A 303 21.94 20.81 -0.68
C PRO A 303 22.48 20.20 -2.00
N PRO A 304 21.64 19.55 -2.82
CA PRO A 304 20.26 19.17 -2.52
C PRO A 304 20.22 18.11 -1.40
N HIS A 305 19.38 18.34 -0.38
CA HIS A 305 19.20 17.43 0.75
C HIS A 305 18.64 16.09 0.26
N ARG A 306 19.49 15.06 0.21
CA ARG A 306 19.18 13.75 -0.35
C ARG A 306 18.91 12.73 0.75
N PRO A 307 17.97 11.80 0.55
CA PRO A 307 17.84 10.64 1.43
C PRO A 307 19.09 9.75 1.35
N ILE A 308 19.55 9.30 2.51
CA ILE A 308 20.63 8.32 2.66
C ILE A 308 20.01 7.02 3.19
N LEU A 309 20.22 5.91 2.50
CA LEU A 309 19.66 4.59 2.84
C LEU A 309 20.77 3.73 3.45
N LEU A 310 20.57 3.25 4.69
CA LEU A 310 21.64 2.66 5.49
C LEU A 310 21.61 1.13 5.60
N ASP A 311 20.43 0.51 5.56
CA ASP A 311 20.27 -0.91 5.92
C ASP A 311 19.64 -1.70 4.76
N PHE A 312 20.32 -2.78 4.36
CA PHE A 312 19.88 -3.73 3.34
C PHE A 312 19.98 -5.18 3.84
N GLY A 313 19.80 -5.40 5.15
CA GLY A 313 19.82 -6.73 5.78
C GLY A 313 18.65 -7.62 5.38
N LEU A 314 17.50 -7.02 5.03
CA LEU A 314 16.29 -7.73 4.61
C LEU A 314 15.92 -7.39 3.17
N THR A 315 16.54 -8.02 2.18
CA THR A 315 16.16 -7.84 0.77
C THR A 315 15.46 -9.06 0.18
N LYS A 316 14.64 -8.80 -0.85
CA LYS A 316 13.87 -9.81 -1.57
C LYS A 316 14.02 -9.62 -3.06
N LYS A 317 14.13 -10.74 -3.77
CA LYS A 317 14.15 -10.79 -5.23
C LYS A 317 12.78 -11.25 -5.73
N LEU A 318 12.17 -10.45 -6.60
CA LEU A 318 10.92 -10.72 -7.27
C LEU A 318 11.18 -11.32 -8.66
N SER A 319 10.40 -12.32 -9.05
CA SER A 319 10.38 -12.77 -10.44
C SER A 319 9.76 -11.71 -11.35
N SER A 320 10.07 -11.74 -12.64
CA SER A 320 9.45 -10.83 -13.62
C SER A 320 7.92 -10.96 -13.66
N SER A 321 7.39 -12.17 -13.49
CA SER A 321 5.94 -12.40 -13.39
C SER A 321 5.33 -11.74 -12.16
N MET A 322 6.00 -11.83 -11.01
CA MET A 322 5.53 -11.19 -9.77
C MET A 322 5.58 -9.66 -9.88
N LYS A 323 6.63 -9.10 -10.50
CA LYS A 323 6.70 -7.66 -10.79
C LYS A 323 5.53 -7.18 -11.62
N GLN A 324 5.22 -7.89 -12.71
CA GLN A 324 4.08 -7.56 -13.58
C GLN A 324 2.76 -7.68 -12.83
N ALA A 325 2.57 -8.75 -12.06
CA ALA A 325 1.35 -8.94 -11.29
C ALA A 325 1.16 -7.87 -10.20
N LEU A 326 2.23 -7.46 -9.52
CA LEU A 326 2.21 -6.33 -8.57
C LEU A 326 1.90 -5.00 -9.27
N ALA A 327 2.44 -4.77 -10.47
CA ALA A 327 2.14 -3.58 -11.25
C ALA A 327 0.68 -3.56 -11.72
N LYS A 328 0.15 -4.67 -12.26
CA LYS A 328 -1.28 -4.83 -12.60
C LYS A 328 -2.19 -4.61 -11.40
N MET A 329 -1.86 -5.22 -10.26
CA MET A 329 -2.58 -5.03 -9.00
C MET A 329 -2.61 -3.54 -8.64
N PHE A 330 -1.49 -2.84 -8.78
CA PHE A 330 -1.38 -1.42 -8.49
C PHE A 330 -2.26 -0.55 -9.41
N PHE A 331 -2.30 -0.82 -10.72
CA PHE A 331 -3.20 -0.09 -11.64
C PHE A 331 -4.66 -0.39 -11.40
N ALA A 332 -5.00 -1.67 -11.28
CA ALA A 332 -6.35 -2.09 -10.94
C ALA A 332 -6.80 -1.44 -9.62
N ALA A 333 -5.86 -1.27 -8.67
CA ALA A 333 -6.11 -0.54 -7.44
C ALA A 333 -6.28 0.98 -7.65
N ALA A 334 -5.51 1.60 -8.54
CA ALA A 334 -5.66 3.03 -8.82
C ALA A 334 -6.95 3.36 -9.60
N GLU A 335 -7.41 2.44 -10.44
CA GLU A 335 -8.56 2.63 -11.34
C GLU A 335 -9.89 2.11 -10.75
N GLY A 336 -9.85 1.41 -9.62
CA GLY A 336 -11.04 0.77 -9.03
C GLY A 336 -11.52 -0.46 -9.80
N ASP A 337 -10.67 -1.03 -10.67
CA ASP A 337 -11.01 -2.24 -11.42
C ASP A 337 -10.86 -3.50 -10.55
N HIS A 338 -11.97 -3.87 -9.92
CA HIS A 338 -12.01 -5.06 -9.06
C HIS A 338 -11.75 -6.36 -9.83
N VAL A 339 -12.09 -6.45 -11.12
CA VAL A 339 -11.89 -7.67 -11.91
C VAL A 339 -10.42 -7.85 -12.25
N ALA A 340 -9.76 -6.80 -12.74
CA ALA A 340 -8.32 -6.81 -12.98
C ALA A 340 -7.53 -7.05 -11.69
N LEU A 341 -8.00 -6.51 -10.56
CA LEU A 341 -7.37 -6.72 -9.26
C LEU A 341 -7.44 -8.19 -8.81
N LEU A 342 -8.59 -8.85 -8.96
CA LEU A 342 -8.73 -10.27 -8.65
C LEU A 342 -7.87 -11.14 -9.57
N SER A 343 -7.75 -10.78 -10.84
CA SER A 343 -6.83 -11.45 -11.78
C SER A 343 -5.38 -11.30 -11.34
N ALA A 344 -4.96 -10.08 -10.95
CA ALA A 344 -3.61 -9.84 -10.45
C ALA A 344 -3.32 -10.63 -9.16
N PHE A 345 -4.29 -10.72 -8.24
CA PHE A 345 -4.19 -11.58 -7.06
C PHE A 345 -3.96 -13.04 -7.43
N ALA A 346 -4.73 -13.58 -8.38
CA ALA A 346 -4.55 -14.94 -8.84
C ALA A 346 -3.17 -15.17 -9.48
N GLU A 347 -2.66 -14.23 -10.29
CA GLU A 347 -1.32 -14.28 -10.90
C GLU A 347 -0.19 -14.30 -9.84
N MET A 348 -0.38 -13.61 -8.72
CA MET A 348 0.57 -13.65 -7.60
C MET A 348 0.45 -14.93 -6.74
N GLY A 349 -0.58 -15.75 -6.97
CA GLY A 349 -0.87 -16.94 -6.18
C GLY A 349 -1.78 -16.69 -4.96
N LEU A 350 -2.33 -15.47 -4.82
CA LEU A 350 -3.39 -15.18 -3.85
C LEU A 350 -4.71 -15.72 -4.40
N ARG A 351 -5.13 -16.89 -3.93
CA ARG A 351 -6.42 -17.48 -4.28
C ARG A 351 -7.47 -17.04 -3.28
N LEU A 352 -8.31 -16.10 -3.72
CA LEU A 352 -9.50 -15.70 -2.99
C LEU A 352 -10.66 -16.62 -3.36
N ARG A 353 -11.47 -16.94 -2.36
CA ARG A 353 -12.69 -17.72 -2.56
C ARG A 353 -13.78 -16.86 -3.20
N LEU A 354 -13.94 -17.04 -4.51
CA LEU A 354 -14.90 -16.30 -5.35
C LEU A 354 -16.37 -16.68 -5.06
N ASP A 355 -16.61 -17.78 -4.35
CA ASP A 355 -17.91 -18.14 -3.78
C ASP A 355 -18.38 -17.17 -2.68
N VAL A 356 -17.53 -16.24 -2.25
CA VAL A 356 -17.84 -15.18 -1.27
C VAL A 356 -17.36 -13.80 -1.76
N PRO A 357 -18.03 -13.19 -2.74
CA PRO A 357 -17.60 -11.92 -3.34
C PRO A 357 -17.47 -10.78 -2.33
N GLU A 358 -18.26 -10.79 -1.25
CA GLU A 358 -18.19 -9.79 -0.17
C GLU A 358 -16.80 -9.74 0.50
N GLN A 359 -16.10 -10.87 0.62
CA GLN A 359 -14.76 -10.91 1.21
C GLN A 359 -13.66 -10.57 0.21
N ALA A 360 -13.84 -10.96 -1.05
CA ALA A 360 -12.95 -10.53 -2.12
C ALA A 360 -12.92 -8.99 -2.20
N MET A 361 -14.08 -8.35 -2.03
CA MET A 361 -14.21 -6.90 -1.92
C MET A 361 -13.57 -6.33 -0.64
N GLU A 362 -13.69 -6.96 0.53
CA GLU A 362 -12.99 -6.53 1.75
C GLU A 362 -11.46 -6.53 1.60
N VAL A 363 -10.89 -7.61 1.04
CA VAL A 363 -9.45 -7.72 0.80
C VAL A 363 -9.01 -6.62 -0.16
N SER A 364 -9.81 -6.35 -1.20
CA SER A 364 -9.55 -5.26 -2.14
C SER A 364 -9.47 -3.90 -1.41
N THR A 365 -10.44 -3.62 -0.53
CA THR A 365 -10.55 -2.35 0.23
C THR A 365 -9.34 -2.08 1.13
N LEU A 366 -8.63 -3.12 1.57
CA LEU A 366 -7.39 -3.00 2.36
C LEU A 366 -6.24 -2.39 1.54
N PHE A 367 -6.17 -2.72 0.24
CA PHE A 367 -5.15 -2.20 -0.68
C PHE A 367 -5.49 -0.78 -1.17
N PHE A 368 -6.78 -0.48 -1.37
CA PHE A 368 -7.30 0.84 -1.82
C PHE A 368 -7.22 1.97 -0.79
N ARG A 369 -6.61 1.78 0.39
CA ARG A 369 -6.55 2.86 1.40
C ARG A 369 -5.65 4.00 0.93
N THR A 370 -6.21 5.20 0.84
CA THR A 370 -5.44 6.44 0.84
C THR A 370 -4.76 6.63 2.20
N SER A 371 -3.54 7.18 2.19
CA SER A 371 -2.85 7.55 3.43
C SER A 371 -3.63 8.66 4.12
N ALA A 372 -4.02 8.42 5.37
CA ALA A 372 -4.65 9.41 6.23
C ALA A 372 -3.74 9.67 7.45
N PRO A 373 -3.77 10.88 8.05
CA PRO A 373 -3.03 11.16 9.27
C PRO A 373 -3.43 10.19 10.42
N ALA A 374 -2.60 10.09 11.46
CA ALA A 374 -2.72 9.04 12.49
C ALA A 374 -4.10 8.98 13.20
N ASN A 375 -4.80 10.10 13.30
CA ASN A 375 -6.15 10.23 13.86
C ASN A 375 -7.22 9.57 12.97
N GLU A 376 -7.18 9.80 11.66
CA GLU A 376 -8.10 9.22 10.66
C GLU A 376 -7.81 7.73 10.40
N ALA A 377 -6.55 7.32 10.49
CA ALA A 377 -6.15 5.92 10.38
C ALA A 377 -6.80 5.04 11.48
N PHE A 378 -6.95 5.57 12.70
CA PHE A 378 -7.58 4.85 13.81
C PHE A 378 -9.09 4.65 13.58
N GLU A 379 -9.81 5.68 13.13
CA GLU A 379 -11.24 5.58 12.80
C GLU A 379 -11.49 4.61 11.64
N THR A 380 -10.63 4.65 10.61
CA THR A 380 -10.70 3.73 9.47
C THR A 380 -10.50 2.27 9.90
N VAL A 381 -9.53 1.99 10.77
CA VAL A 381 -9.29 0.64 11.31
C VAL A 381 -10.45 0.16 12.18
N LYS A 382 -11.02 1.05 13.00
CA LYS A 382 -12.19 0.75 13.83
C LYS A 382 -13.39 0.39 12.96
N ASN A 383 -13.71 1.21 11.96
CA ASN A 383 -14.82 0.98 11.02
C ASN A 383 -14.67 -0.36 10.30
N LEU A 384 -13.45 -0.71 9.88
CA LEU A 384 -13.18 -1.99 9.22
C LEU A 384 -13.30 -3.18 10.18
N SER A 385 -12.92 -3.04 11.45
CA SER A 385 -13.12 -4.10 12.44
C SER A 385 -14.62 -4.38 12.70
N GLU A 386 -15.44 -3.32 12.71
CA GLU A 386 -16.89 -3.41 12.86
C GLU A 386 -17.55 -4.00 11.60
N GLN A 387 -17.07 -3.63 10.42
CA GLN A 387 -17.53 -4.13 9.13
C GLN A 387 -17.20 -5.62 8.95
N ARG A 388 -15.98 -6.03 9.32
CA ARG A 388 -15.55 -7.45 9.33
C ARG A 388 -16.40 -8.30 10.26
N ALA A 389 -16.76 -7.77 11.44
CA ALA A 389 -17.64 -8.45 12.38
C ALA A 389 -19.08 -8.61 11.85
N LYS A 390 -19.58 -7.65 11.06
CA LYS A 390 -20.88 -7.74 10.37
C LYS A 390 -20.82 -8.77 9.24
N ASN A 391 -19.78 -8.73 8.41
CA ASN A 391 -19.65 -9.63 7.25
C ASN A 391 -19.45 -11.09 7.65
N LEU A 392 -18.73 -11.37 8.74
CA LEU A 392 -18.62 -12.72 9.32
C LEU A 392 -19.98 -13.31 9.74
N LYS A 393 -20.92 -12.49 10.21
CA LYS A 393 -22.28 -12.95 10.55
C LYS A 393 -23.09 -13.32 9.30
N VAL A 394 -22.97 -12.50 8.25
CA VAL A 394 -23.63 -12.78 6.96
C VAL A 394 -23.14 -14.10 6.36
N ILE A 395 -21.84 -14.38 6.45
CA ILE A 395 -21.24 -15.63 5.96
C ILE A 395 -21.70 -16.83 6.78
N GLN A 396 -21.75 -16.69 8.11
CA GLN A 396 -22.26 -17.72 9.00
C GLN A 396 -23.70 -18.11 8.62
N GLU A 397 -24.55 -17.12 8.31
CA GLU A 397 -25.93 -17.34 7.90
C GLU A 397 -26.05 -17.93 6.49
N LYS A 398 -25.33 -17.39 5.50
CA LYS A 398 -25.37 -17.86 4.09
C LYS A 398 -24.82 -19.27 3.92
N MET A 399 -23.70 -19.59 4.57
CA MET A 399 -23.03 -20.89 4.43
C MET A 399 -23.48 -21.95 5.44
N LYS A 400 -24.43 -21.63 6.33
CA LYS A 400 -24.94 -22.52 7.39
C LYS A 400 -23.81 -23.14 8.24
N LEU A 401 -22.74 -22.38 8.46
CA LEU A 401 -21.55 -22.89 9.15
C LEU A 401 -21.78 -23.02 10.65
N ASN A 402 -21.28 -24.11 11.22
CA ASN A 402 -21.28 -24.35 12.65
C ASN A 402 -20.39 -23.32 13.35
N GLN A 403 -20.60 -23.02 14.64
CA GLN A 403 -19.69 -22.13 15.40
C GLN A 403 -18.22 -22.59 15.38
N LYS A 404 -17.95 -23.89 15.21
CA LYS A 404 -16.59 -24.43 15.05
C LYS A 404 -16.03 -24.25 13.64
N GLU A 405 -16.87 -24.25 12.61
CA GLU A 405 -16.48 -24.09 11.21
C GLU A 405 -16.27 -22.63 10.87
N VAL A 406 -17.10 -21.72 11.38
CA VAL A 406 -16.88 -20.26 11.31
C VAL A 406 -15.53 -19.87 11.92
N LYS A 407 -15.15 -20.51 13.04
CA LYS A 407 -13.84 -20.27 13.69
C LYS A 407 -12.65 -20.79 12.89
N ARG A 408 -12.85 -21.76 12.00
CA ARG A 408 -11.80 -22.32 11.13
C ARG A 408 -11.85 -21.76 9.71
N PHE A 409 -12.79 -20.87 9.44
CA PHE A 409 -13.00 -20.32 8.12
C PHE A 409 -11.90 -19.29 7.83
N ASN A 410 -10.99 -19.64 6.91
CA ASN A 410 -10.03 -18.69 6.35
C ASN A 410 -10.56 -18.22 4.98
N PRO A 411 -10.74 -16.90 4.77
CA PRO A 411 -11.14 -16.35 3.48
C PRO A 411 -10.05 -16.41 2.40
N VAL A 412 -8.81 -16.67 2.81
CA VAL A 412 -7.65 -16.74 1.92
C VAL A 412 -7.08 -18.14 1.95
N ASP A 413 -7.08 -18.82 0.80
CA ASP A 413 -6.61 -20.20 0.70
C ASP A 413 -5.08 -20.29 0.74
N ALA A 414 -4.36 -19.25 0.26
CA ALA A 414 -2.91 -19.14 0.35
C ALA A 414 -2.46 -17.68 0.24
N PHE A 415 -1.55 -17.23 1.13
CA PHE A 415 -0.86 -15.95 1.01
C PHE A 415 0.56 -16.18 0.46
N PRO A 416 0.94 -15.59 -0.68
CA PRO A 416 2.33 -15.59 -1.14
C PRO A 416 3.20 -14.79 -0.17
N GLY A 417 4.35 -15.35 0.25
CA GLY A 417 5.26 -14.70 1.19
C GLY A 417 5.74 -13.31 0.72
N ASP A 418 5.91 -13.13 -0.59
CA ASP A 418 6.37 -11.86 -1.18
C ASP A 418 5.32 -10.74 -1.03
N ILE A 419 4.01 -11.06 -1.06
CA ILE A 419 2.93 -10.08 -0.82
C ILE A 419 2.98 -9.57 0.62
N VAL A 420 3.32 -10.43 1.59
CA VAL A 420 3.40 -10.03 3.00
C VAL A 420 4.46 -8.96 3.19
N ILE A 421 5.61 -9.12 2.53
CA ILE A 421 6.72 -8.16 2.62
C ILE A 421 6.39 -6.88 1.84
N PHE A 422 5.78 -6.99 0.65
CA PHE A 422 5.30 -5.82 -0.08
C PHE A 422 4.29 -4.99 0.74
N SER A 423 3.31 -5.64 1.35
CA SER A 423 2.31 -4.99 2.23
C SER A 423 2.98 -4.36 3.46
N ARG A 424 3.98 -5.02 4.04
CA ARG A 424 4.81 -4.45 5.12
C ARG A 424 5.50 -3.17 4.68
N VAL A 425 6.17 -3.19 3.53
CA VAL A 425 6.89 -2.01 2.98
C VAL A 425 5.92 -0.84 2.80
N LEU A 426 4.77 -1.05 2.16
CA LEU A 426 3.77 0.00 1.99
C LEU A 426 3.27 0.57 3.33
N ASN A 427 3.02 -0.28 4.32
CA ASN A 427 2.56 0.17 5.64
C ASN A 427 3.63 0.94 6.42
N LEU A 428 4.90 0.52 6.32
CA LEU A 428 6.01 1.22 6.97
C LEU A 428 6.31 2.56 6.29
N LEU A 429 6.23 2.63 4.96
CA LEU A 429 6.30 3.90 4.22
C LEU A 429 5.16 4.83 4.67
N ARG A 430 3.91 4.35 4.73
CA ARG A 430 2.78 5.13 5.28
C ARG A 430 3.05 5.62 6.71
N GLY A 431 3.60 4.76 7.56
CA GLY A 431 4.04 5.12 8.92
C GLY A 431 5.11 6.22 8.94
N LEU A 432 6.04 6.19 7.98
CA LEU A 432 7.05 7.22 7.79
C LEU A 432 6.42 8.58 7.42
N SER A 433 5.46 8.62 6.48
CA SER A 433 4.72 9.86 6.18
C SER A 433 4.04 10.45 7.40
N SER A 434 3.40 9.60 8.21
CA SER A 434 2.77 10.03 9.46
C SER A 434 3.79 10.62 10.45
N THR A 435 4.94 9.96 10.60
CA THR A 435 6.04 10.42 11.49
C THR A 435 6.62 11.75 11.03
N MET A 436 6.74 11.95 9.72
CA MET A 436 7.26 13.18 9.11
C MET A 436 6.21 14.28 8.97
N ASN A 437 4.96 14.01 9.36
CA ASN A 437 3.80 14.89 9.19
C ASN A 437 3.61 15.39 7.74
N VAL A 438 3.74 14.47 6.78
CA VAL A 438 3.56 14.75 5.35
C VAL A 438 2.41 13.94 4.77
N ARG A 439 1.68 14.52 3.82
CA ARG A 439 0.62 13.84 3.09
C ARG A 439 1.15 13.41 1.73
N ILE A 440 1.31 12.10 1.54
CA ILE A 440 1.79 11.52 0.30
C ILE A 440 0.75 10.59 -0.31
N VAL A 441 0.51 10.78 -1.61
CA VAL A 441 -0.26 9.88 -2.45
C VAL A 441 0.71 8.88 -3.07
N TYR A 442 0.98 7.78 -2.35
CA TYR A 442 1.89 6.72 -2.82
C TYR A 442 1.54 6.20 -4.22
N LEU A 443 0.24 6.16 -4.53
CA LEU A 443 -0.26 5.74 -5.83
C LEU A 443 0.26 6.63 -6.97
N ASP A 444 0.40 7.93 -6.76
CA ASP A 444 0.87 8.82 -7.81
C ASP A 444 2.39 8.71 -7.99
N ILE A 445 3.11 8.54 -6.88
CA ILE A 445 4.57 8.41 -6.90
C ILE A 445 5.03 7.10 -7.55
N MET A 446 4.36 6.00 -7.21
CA MET A 446 4.76 4.67 -7.68
C MET A 446 4.24 4.35 -9.08
N ARG A 447 3.22 5.08 -9.58
CA ARG A 447 2.60 4.86 -10.91
C ARG A 447 3.63 4.82 -12.04
N PRO A 448 4.54 5.80 -12.23
CA PRO A 448 5.49 5.76 -13.34
C PRO A 448 6.39 4.52 -13.36
N PHE A 449 6.72 3.99 -12.18
CA PHE A 449 7.53 2.78 -12.05
C PHE A 449 6.74 1.52 -12.40
N ALA A 450 5.48 1.45 -11.95
CA ALA A 450 4.58 0.37 -12.32
C ALA A 450 4.27 0.39 -13.84
N GLU A 451 4.04 1.58 -14.43
CA GLU A 451 3.83 1.75 -15.88
C GLU A 451 5.03 1.22 -16.65
N TYR A 452 6.25 1.58 -16.24
CA TYR A 452 7.47 1.13 -16.88
C TYR A 452 7.56 -0.39 -16.96
N VAL A 453 7.23 -1.12 -15.89
CA VAL A 453 7.26 -2.59 -15.89
C VAL A 453 6.28 -3.19 -16.88
N LEU A 454 5.07 -2.63 -16.94
CA LEU A 454 4.06 -3.11 -17.87
C LEU A 454 4.45 -2.77 -19.30
N GLN A 455 4.97 -1.57 -19.57
CA GLN A 455 5.45 -1.16 -20.89
C GLN A 455 6.63 -2.00 -21.39
N VAL A 456 7.61 -2.31 -20.53
CA VAL A 456 8.74 -3.19 -20.89
C VAL A 456 8.29 -4.63 -21.14
N GLY A 457 7.22 -5.08 -20.47
CA GLY A 457 6.57 -6.37 -20.74
C GLY A 457 5.72 -6.37 -22.02
N ILE A 458 5.21 -5.20 -22.43
CA ILE A 458 4.47 -4.96 -23.66
C ILE A 458 5.50 -4.71 -24.79
N ASN A 459 6.36 -5.70 -25.05
CA ASN A 459 7.07 -5.77 -26.32
C ASN A 459 6.11 -6.27 -27.39
N LYS A 460 5.24 -5.34 -27.79
CA LYS A 460 4.32 -5.25 -28.92
C LYS A 460 3.23 -4.31 -28.44
N GLU A 461 3.20 -3.07 -28.93
CA GLU A 461 1.89 -2.43 -29.14
C GLU A 461 0.97 -3.50 -29.71
N PRO A 462 -0.28 -3.63 -29.24
CA PRO A 462 -1.16 -4.66 -29.77
C PRO A 462 -1.21 -4.45 -31.27
N SER A 463 -0.54 -5.33 -32.02
CA SER A 463 -0.50 -5.20 -33.46
C SER A 463 -1.90 -5.57 -33.91
N VAL A 464 -2.72 -4.57 -34.21
CA VAL A 464 -4.09 -4.73 -34.64
C VAL A 464 -4.06 -5.61 -35.90
N SER A 465 -4.44 -6.88 -35.74
CA SER A 465 -4.50 -7.89 -36.78
C SER A 465 -5.95 -8.35 -36.97
N ALA A 466 -6.24 -9.20 -37.96
CA ALA A 466 -7.58 -9.79 -38.08
C ALA A 466 -8.03 -10.57 -36.83
N GLU A 467 -7.10 -10.93 -35.94
CA GLU A 467 -7.36 -11.59 -34.63
C GLU A 467 -7.76 -10.58 -33.53
N TRP A 468 -7.77 -9.27 -33.82
CA TRP A 468 -8.22 -8.19 -32.91
C TRP A 468 -9.73 -8.22 -32.67
N ILE A 469 -10.47 -8.78 -33.63
CA ILE A 469 -11.91 -9.04 -33.53
C ILE A 469 -12.11 -10.42 -32.87
N TYR A 470 -12.99 -10.49 -31.89
CA TYR A 470 -13.37 -11.77 -31.32
C TYR A 470 -14.09 -12.65 -32.34
N SER A 471 -13.58 -13.86 -32.57
CA SER A 471 -14.06 -14.75 -33.63
C SER A 471 -15.41 -15.37 -33.28
N LYS A 472 -16.48 -14.75 -33.77
CA LYS A 472 -17.86 -15.26 -33.79
C LYS A 472 -18.43 -15.24 -35.21
N PRO A 473 -19.44 -16.09 -35.52
CA PRO A 473 -20.21 -15.98 -36.75
C PRO A 473 -20.76 -14.57 -36.93
N ILE A 474 -20.75 -14.07 -38.16
CA ILE A 474 -21.32 -12.76 -38.50
C ILE A 474 -22.84 -12.91 -38.62
N HIS A 475 -23.59 -12.06 -37.94
CA HIS A 475 -25.05 -12.10 -37.93
C HIS A 475 -25.68 -11.34 -39.11
N SER A 476 -24.99 -10.34 -39.68
CA SER A 476 -25.48 -9.57 -40.82
C SER A 476 -24.39 -8.92 -41.65
N ASP A 477 -24.73 -8.47 -42.86
CA ASP A 477 -23.83 -7.65 -43.71
C ASP A 477 -23.39 -6.34 -43.03
N VAL A 478 -24.22 -5.81 -42.12
CA VAL A 478 -23.89 -4.61 -41.35
C VAL A 478 -22.82 -4.92 -40.31
N GLU A 479 -22.89 -6.07 -39.66
CA GLU A 479 -21.86 -6.51 -38.72
C GLU A 479 -20.52 -6.74 -39.42
N ALA A 480 -20.52 -7.32 -40.63
CA ALA A 480 -19.29 -7.49 -41.41
C ALA A 480 -18.59 -6.14 -41.64
N LYS A 481 -19.34 -5.14 -42.13
CA LYS A 481 -18.83 -3.78 -42.35
C LYS A 481 -18.37 -3.11 -41.05
N LEU A 482 -19.10 -3.32 -39.96
CA LEU A 482 -18.72 -2.79 -38.65
C LEU A 482 -17.41 -3.38 -38.18
N ARG A 483 -17.19 -4.69 -38.30
CA ARG A 483 -15.93 -5.34 -37.87
C ARG A 483 -14.73 -4.76 -38.63
N ASP A 484 -14.86 -4.52 -39.93
CA ASP A 484 -13.82 -3.86 -40.72
C ASP A 484 -13.53 -2.44 -40.21
N PHE A 485 -14.58 -1.67 -39.91
CA PHE A 485 -14.45 -0.33 -39.36
C PHE A 485 -13.85 -0.31 -37.94
N LEU A 486 -14.17 -1.29 -37.09
CA LEU A 486 -13.57 -1.42 -35.76
C LEU A 486 -12.06 -1.71 -35.85
N VAL A 487 -11.63 -2.50 -36.84
CA VAL A 487 -10.20 -2.71 -37.11
C VAL A 487 -9.53 -1.39 -37.55
N GLU A 488 -10.18 -0.59 -38.40
CA GLU A 488 -9.69 0.74 -38.79
C GLU A 488 -9.54 1.67 -37.57
N LEU A 489 -10.58 1.78 -36.72
CA LEU A 489 -10.54 2.59 -35.51
C LEU A 489 -9.45 2.12 -34.52
N GLY A 490 -9.23 0.81 -34.42
CA GLY A 490 -8.16 0.23 -33.62
C GLY A 490 -6.78 0.60 -34.17
N ASN A 491 -6.56 0.46 -35.48
CA ASN A 491 -5.32 0.85 -36.15
C ASN A 491 -4.98 2.34 -35.99
N ASP A 492 -6.01 3.20 -35.99
CA ASP A 492 -5.89 4.64 -35.75
C ASP A 492 -5.66 5.00 -34.27
N GLY A 493 -5.67 4.02 -33.35
CA GLY A 493 -5.56 4.25 -31.90
C GLY A 493 -6.76 5.01 -31.30
N LYS A 494 -7.90 5.04 -31.99
CA LYS A 494 -9.12 5.74 -31.53
C LYS A 494 -9.92 4.94 -30.52
N ILE A 495 -9.80 3.62 -30.54
CA ILE A 495 -10.44 2.72 -29.59
C ILE A 495 -9.41 1.74 -28.99
N LEU A 496 -9.56 1.47 -27.69
CA LEU A 496 -8.74 0.50 -26.96
C LEU A 496 -9.39 -0.90 -26.93
N GLY A 497 -10.68 -0.92 -26.63
CA GLY A 497 -11.52 -2.10 -26.61
C GLY A 497 -12.99 -1.70 -26.62
N ILE A 498 -13.84 -2.52 -27.24
CA ILE A 498 -15.26 -2.21 -27.45
C ILE A 498 -16.12 -3.48 -27.56
N GLN A 499 -17.37 -3.38 -27.13
CA GLN A 499 -18.45 -4.31 -27.44
C GLN A 499 -19.55 -3.56 -28.19
N VAL A 500 -20.09 -4.16 -29.24
CA VAL A 500 -21.23 -3.60 -29.98
C VAL A 500 -22.29 -4.68 -30.15
N CYS A 501 -23.50 -4.36 -29.68
CA CYS A 501 -24.68 -5.18 -29.90
C CYS A 501 -25.82 -4.31 -30.45
N ALA A 502 -26.50 -4.80 -31.48
CA ALA A 502 -27.65 -4.12 -32.07
C ALA A 502 -28.75 -5.12 -32.45
N TYR A 503 -29.99 -4.67 -32.23
CA TYR A 503 -31.20 -5.42 -32.57
C TYR A 503 -31.98 -4.70 -33.66
N LYS A 504 -32.59 -5.46 -34.57
CA LYS A 504 -33.57 -4.97 -35.53
C LYS A 504 -34.73 -5.94 -35.59
N ASP A 505 -35.94 -5.42 -35.43
CA ASP A 505 -37.18 -6.21 -35.47
C ASP A 505 -37.18 -7.41 -34.49
N GLY A 506 -36.53 -7.24 -33.33
CA GLY A 506 -36.39 -8.27 -32.30
C GLY A 506 -35.23 -9.25 -32.50
N GLU A 507 -34.56 -9.22 -33.65
CA GLU A 507 -33.43 -10.10 -33.99
C GLU A 507 -32.09 -9.40 -33.76
N VAL A 508 -31.09 -10.16 -33.30
CA VAL A 508 -29.71 -9.67 -33.16
C VAL A 508 -29.10 -9.55 -34.55
N ILE A 509 -28.72 -8.35 -34.94
CA ILE A 509 -28.05 -8.08 -36.23
C ILE A 509 -26.56 -7.77 -36.08
N ILE A 510 -26.11 -7.44 -34.86
CA ILE A 510 -24.71 -7.19 -34.51
C ILE A 510 -24.48 -7.76 -33.11
N ASP A 511 -23.46 -8.60 -32.94
CA ASP A 511 -22.92 -9.04 -31.64
C ASP A 511 -21.42 -9.27 -31.79
N THR A 512 -20.64 -8.22 -31.60
CA THR A 512 -19.19 -8.26 -31.81
C THR A 512 -18.44 -7.55 -30.70
N SER A 513 -17.21 -8.01 -30.45
CA SER A 513 -16.27 -7.37 -29.54
C SER A 513 -14.89 -7.29 -30.19
N ALA A 514 -14.15 -6.24 -29.85
CA ALA A 514 -12.84 -5.96 -30.42
C ALA A 514 -11.91 -5.35 -29.38
N GLY A 515 -10.62 -5.61 -29.54
CA GLY A 515 -9.54 -5.01 -28.75
C GLY A 515 -9.33 -5.60 -27.38
N MET A 516 -8.78 -4.81 -26.46
CA MET A 516 -8.32 -5.26 -25.15
C MET A 516 -9.06 -4.55 -24.02
N LEU A 517 -9.12 -5.19 -22.84
CA LEU A 517 -9.79 -4.63 -21.67
C LEU A 517 -9.14 -3.34 -21.14
N GLY A 518 -7.84 -3.16 -21.35
CA GLY A 518 -7.12 -2.01 -20.81
C GLY A 518 -5.79 -1.75 -21.51
N ARG A 519 -5.24 -0.55 -21.34
CA ARG A 519 -3.92 -0.18 -21.91
C ARG A 519 -2.80 -1.08 -21.37
N TYR A 520 -2.98 -1.54 -20.14
CA TYR A 520 -2.05 -2.42 -19.43
C TYR A 520 -2.64 -3.81 -19.15
N ASP A 521 -3.85 -4.09 -19.63
CA ASP A 521 -4.50 -5.39 -19.55
C ASP A 521 -4.60 -6.00 -20.95
N PRO A 522 -3.73 -6.95 -21.31
CA PRO A 522 -3.66 -7.51 -22.65
C PRO A 522 -4.80 -8.50 -22.95
N ARG A 523 -5.71 -8.77 -22.00
CA ARG A 523 -6.82 -9.69 -22.24
C ARG A 523 -7.76 -9.12 -23.31
N PRO A 524 -8.18 -9.94 -24.29
CA PRO A 524 -9.09 -9.49 -25.34
C PRO A 524 -10.49 -9.24 -24.78
N VAL A 525 -11.17 -8.22 -25.32
CA VAL A 525 -12.59 -7.97 -25.03
C VAL A 525 -13.42 -9.12 -25.61
N GLN A 526 -14.15 -9.77 -24.71
CA GLN A 526 -15.11 -10.84 -25.00
C GLN A 526 -16.53 -10.28 -24.98
N PRO A 527 -17.54 -10.93 -25.59
CA PRO A 527 -18.94 -10.49 -25.50
C PRO A 527 -19.51 -10.44 -24.07
N ASP A 528 -18.92 -11.16 -23.13
CA ASP A 528 -19.28 -11.18 -21.70
C ASP A 528 -18.32 -10.37 -20.82
N SER A 529 -17.38 -9.64 -21.42
CA SER A 529 -16.52 -8.70 -20.69
C SER A 529 -17.35 -7.61 -20.02
N LEU A 530 -17.01 -7.29 -18.77
CA LEU A 530 -17.70 -6.28 -17.99
C LEU A 530 -17.01 -4.92 -18.20
N PHE A 531 -17.81 -3.90 -18.52
CA PHE A 531 -17.36 -2.51 -18.60
C PHE A 531 -18.00 -1.68 -17.48
N PRO A 532 -17.29 -0.70 -16.90
CA PRO A 532 -17.90 0.33 -16.08
C PRO A 532 -18.93 1.10 -16.92
N VAL A 533 -20.20 1.01 -16.54
CA VAL A 533 -21.28 1.73 -17.22
C VAL A 533 -21.40 3.12 -16.61
N PHE A 534 -21.01 4.13 -17.39
CA PHE A 534 -21.21 5.53 -17.03
C PHE A 534 -22.65 6.00 -17.35
N SER A 535 -23.06 7.12 -16.77
CA SER A 535 -24.36 7.76 -17.01
C SER A 535 -25.61 7.02 -16.51
N VAL A 536 -25.46 5.99 -15.67
CA VAL A 536 -26.61 5.24 -15.11
C VAL A 536 -27.56 6.09 -14.25
N THR A 537 -27.09 7.21 -13.70
CA THR A 537 -27.86 8.10 -12.82
C THR A 537 -28.76 9.10 -13.57
N LYS A 538 -28.56 9.29 -14.87
CA LYS A 538 -29.31 10.28 -15.66
C LYS A 538 -30.80 9.94 -15.73
N GLY A 539 -31.13 8.66 -15.92
CA GLY A 539 -32.54 8.21 -15.95
C GLY A 539 -33.25 8.43 -14.62
N ILE A 540 -32.55 8.25 -13.49
CA ILE A 540 -33.10 8.47 -12.14
C ILE A 540 -33.39 9.96 -11.94
N THR A 541 -32.39 10.82 -12.18
CA THR A 541 -32.51 12.27 -11.98
C THR A 541 -33.51 12.92 -12.94
N ALA A 542 -33.52 12.52 -14.22
CA ALA A 542 -34.56 12.94 -15.17
C ALA A 542 -35.95 12.47 -14.74
N GLY A 543 -36.08 11.21 -14.30
CA GLY A 543 -37.33 10.66 -13.79
C GLY A 543 -37.87 11.42 -12.58
N MET A 544 -36.99 11.85 -11.67
CA MET A 544 -37.37 12.69 -10.53
C MET A 544 -37.86 14.08 -10.96
N LEU A 545 -37.23 14.71 -11.95
CA LEU A 545 -37.72 15.98 -12.51
C LEU A 545 -39.08 15.81 -13.19
N HIS A 546 -39.27 14.76 -13.98
CA HIS A 546 -40.59 14.45 -14.58
C HIS A 546 -41.65 14.21 -13.50
N TRP A 547 -41.31 13.48 -12.43
CA TRP A 547 -42.21 13.27 -11.31
C TRP A 547 -42.58 14.58 -10.60
N LEU A 548 -41.64 15.52 -10.43
CA LEU A 548 -41.93 16.85 -9.89
C LEU A 548 -42.88 17.65 -10.81
N VAL A 549 -42.72 17.51 -12.12
CA VAL A 549 -43.63 18.11 -13.12
C VAL A 549 -45.03 17.52 -13.02
N ASP A 550 -45.15 16.18 -12.93
CA ASP A 550 -46.45 15.50 -12.80
C ASP A 550 -47.20 15.88 -11.52
N ASN A 551 -46.46 16.17 -10.44
CA ASN A 551 -47.02 16.65 -9.17
C ASN A 551 -47.29 18.17 -9.16
N GLY A 552 -47.08 18.87 -10.27
CA GLY A 552 -47.31 20.31 -10.39
C GLY A 552 -46.34 21.18 -9.57
N LYS A 553 -45.22 20.61 -9.10
CA LYS A 553 -44.18 21.32 -8.33
C LYS A 553 -43.14 22.00 -9.22
N LEU A 554 -43.11 21.64 -10.50
CA LEU A 554 -42.16 22.14 -11.49
C LEU A 554 -42.86 22.23 -12.85
N LYS A 555 -42.44 23.15 -13.73
CA LYS A 555 -42.89 23.14 -15.13
C LYS A 555 -41.68 23.00 -16.05
N LEU A 556 -41.82 22.22 -17.13
CA LEU A 556 -40.77 22.06 -18.14
C LEU A 556 -40.38 23.40 -18.80
N GLU A 557 -41.33 24.32 -18.93
CA GLU A 557 -41.14 25.65 -19.51
C GLU A 557 -40.63 26.71 -18.52
N GLU A 558 -40.45 26.35 -17.25
CA GLU A 558 -40.00 27.28 -16.21
C GLU A 558 -38.50 27.53 -16.31
N ASN A 559 -38.11 28.80 -16.16
CA ASN A 559 -36.71 29.18 -16.09
C ASN A 559 -36.11 28.67 -14.78
N ILE A 560 -34.99 27.96 -14.86
CA ILE A 560 -34.30 27.39 -13.69
C ILE A 560 -33.96 28.47 -12.67
N ALA A 561 -33.57 29.66 -13.14
CA ALA A 561 -33.25 30.82 -12.31
C ALA A 561 -34.39 31.30 -11.39
N ASN A 562 -35.65 30.94 -11.67
CA ASN A 562 -36.78 31.26 -10.80
C ASN A 562 -36.85 30.32 -9.58
N ILE A 563 -36.31 29.12 -9.73
CA ILE A 563 -36.33 28.06 -8.72
C ILE A 563 -35.03 28.10 -7.93
N TRP A 564 -33.90 28.23 -8.64
CA TRP A 564 -32.54 28.28 -8.11
C TRP A 564 -31.93 29.67 -8.41
N PRO A 565 -32.08 30.66 -7.52
CA PRO A 565 -31.67 32.05 -7.80
C PRO A 565 -30.17 32.22 -8.06
N GLU A 566 -29.32 31.46 -7.39
CA GLU A 566 -27.86 31.47 -7.56
C GLU A 566 -27.45 31.03 -8.97
N PHE A 567 -28.28 30.22 -9.63
CA PHE A 567 -28.09 29.81 -11.03
C PHE A 567 -28.20 30.97 -12.02
N LYS A 568 -28.83 32.10 -11.66
CA LYS A 568 -29.16 33.18 -12.60
C LYS A 568 -27.96 33.89 -13.25
N SER A 569 -26.73 33.69 -12.75
CA SER A 569 -25.57 34.43 -13.23
C SER A 569 -25.20 34.13 -14.69
N ASN A 570 -24.43 35.03 -15.34
CA ASN A 570 -23.74 34.78 -16.61
C ASN A 570 -24.63 34.31 -17.78
N GLY A 571 -25.83 34.88 -17.94
CA GLY A 571 -26.71 34.63 -19.09
C GLY A 571 -27.52 33.33 -19.00
N LYS A 572 -27.61 32.73 -17.80
CA LYS A 572 -28.34 31.48 -17.56
C LYS A 572 -29.83 31.69 -17.22
N ASP A 573 -30.30 32.93 -17.22
CA ASP A 573 -31.68 33.32 -16.88
C ASP A 573 -32.73 32.83 -17.89
N LEU A 574 -32.30 32.50 -19.11
CA LEU A 574 -33.14 31.94 -20.19
C LEU A 574 -33.17 30.41 -20.22
N ILE A 575 -32.37 29.74 -19.38
CA ILE A 575 -32.32 28.27 -19.36
C ILE A 575 -33.56 27.73 -18.66
N LYS A 576 -34.35 26.95 -19.40
CA LYS A 576 -35.54 26.25 -18.92
C LYS A 576 -35.20 24.84 -18.46
N VAL A 577 -36.07 24.26 -17.63
CA VAL A 577 -35.95 22.88 -17.14
C VAL A 577 -35.78 21.89 -18.29
N HIS A 578 -36.56 22.02 -19.37
CA HIS A 578 -36.43 21.11 -20.52
C HIS A 578 -35.11 21.25 -21.27
N HIS A 579 -34.46 22.43 -21.25
CA HIS A 579 -33.15 22.60 -21.88
C HIS A 579 -32.08 21.74 -21.22
N VAL A 580 -32.17 21.49 -19.91
CA VAL A 580 -31.28 20.55 -19.22
C VAL A 580 -31.61 19.10 -19.61
N LEU A 581 -32.90 18.73 -19.57
CA LEU A 581 -33.37 17.37 -19.86
C LEU A 581 -33.06 16.92 -21.30
N ASN A 582 -33.18 17.81 -22.28
CA ASN A 582 -32.93 17.50 -23.68
C ASN A 582 -31.49 17.81 -24.14
N HIS A 583 -30.60 18.19 -23.21
CA HIS A 583 -29.21 18.53 -23.47
C HIS A 583 -28.97 19.79 -24.33
N THR A 584 -29.86 20.79 -24.27
CA THR A 584 -29.73 22.08 -25.00
C THR A 584 -29.41 23.29 -24.12
N SER A 585 -29.00 23.08 -22.87
CA SER A 585 -28.73 24.19 -21.93
C SER A 585 -27.49 25.03 -22.24
N GLY A 586 -26.56 24.52 -23.05
CA GLY A 586 -25.23 25.10 -23.26
C GLY A 586 -24.20 24.79 -22.17
N LEU A 587 -24.55 24.01 -21.13
CA LEU A 587 -23.69 23.72 -19.96
C LEU A 587 -23.06 22.31 -19.98
N HIS A 588 -22.84 21.76 -21.16
CA HIS A 588 -22.45 20.38 -21.36
C HIS A 588 -21.02 20.03 -20.87
N ASN A 589 -20.08 20.98 -20.89
CA ASN A 589 -18.70 20.81 -20.40
C ASN A 589 -18.43 21.54 -19.07
N VAL A 590 -19.46 21.98 -18.35
CA VAL A 590 -19.23 22.58 -17.03
C VAL A 590 -18.57 21.55 -16.10
N SER A 591 -17.57 22.00 -15.35
CA SER A 591 -16.76 21.19 -14.42
C SER A 591 -15.76 20.23 -15.09
N VAL A 592 -15.49 20.35 -16.39
CA VAL A 592 -14.43 19.56 -17.04
C VAL A 592 -13.04 19.90 -16.49
N ASP A 593 -12.75 21.17 -16.27
CA ASP A 593 -11.46 21.60 -15.72
C ASP A 593 -11.20 21.07 -14.30
N LEU A 594 -12.25 20.91 -13.47
CA LEU A 594 -12.15 20.30 -12.14
C LEU A 594 -11.56 18.88 -12.20
N SER A 595 -11.99 18.10 -13.20
CA SER A 595 -11.47 16.74 -13.40
C SER A 595 -9.99 16.73 -13.78
N SER A 596 -9.48 17.81 -14.37
CA SER A 596 -8.09 17.94 -14.80
C SER A 596 -7.15 18.45 -13.69
N GLU A 597 -7.64 19.31 -12.79
CA GLU A 597 -6.86 19.85 -11.65
C GLU A 597 -6.83 18.89 -10.47
N ASN A 598 -8.02 18.39 -10.07
CA ASN A 598 -8.17 17.42 -8.99
C ASN A 598 -9.48 16.63 -9.19
N PRO A 599 -9.40 15.39 -9.72
CA PRO A 599 -10.57 14.56 -9.98
C PRO A 599 -11.51 14.36 -8.79
N LEU A 600 -11.01 14.45 -7.55
CA LEU A 600 -11.82 14.27 -6.35
C LEU A 600 -12.80 15.42 -6.09
N LEU A 601 -12.57 16.61 -6.64
CA LEU A 601 -13.48 17.75 -6.49
C LEU A 601 -14.84 17.50 -7.16
N ILE A 602 -14.92 16.55 -8.08
CA ILE A 602 -16.20 16.15 -8.69
C ILE A 602 -17.14 15.47 -7.69
N CYS A 603 -16.59 14.96 -6.59
CA CYS A 603 -17.34 14.36 -5.50
C CYS A 603 -17.79 15.40 -4.47
N ASP A 604 -17.32 16.64 -4.57
CA ASP A 604 -17.76 17.75 -3.72
C ASP A 604 -19.01 18.39 -4.36
N TRP A 605 -20.15 18.11 -3.75
CA TRP A 605 -21.46 18.54 -4.23
C TRP A 605 -21.57 20.07 -4.29
N ASP A 606 -21.21 20.74 -3.19
CA ASP A 606 -21.35 22.19 -3.06
C ASP A 606 -20.42 22.93 -4.02
N GLU A 607 -19.17 22.47 -4.16
CA GLU A 607 -18.23 23.04 -5.13
C GLU A 607 -18.73 22.88 -6.57
N CYS A 608 -19.27 21.70 -6.91
CA CYS A 608 -19.81 21.44 -8.24
C CYS A 608 -21.04 22.31 -8.56
N LEU A 609 -21.96 22.49 -7.61
CA LEU A 609 -23.09 23.42 -7.76
C LEU A 609 -22.64 24.87 -7.85
N ASN A 610 -21.64 25.28 -7.07
CA ASN A 610 -21.08 26.63 -7.11
C ASN A 610 -20.44 26.91 -8.49
N ARG A 611 -19.69 25.95 -9.05
CA ARG A 611 -19.12 26.08 -10.40
C ARG A 611 -20.19 26.18 -11.48
N ILE A 612 -21.25 25.40 -11.37
CA ILE A 612 -22.42 25.51 -12.27
C ILE A 612 -23.07 26.89 -12.13
N ALA A 613 -23.25 27.37 -10.90
CA ALA A 613 -23.81 28.69 -10.65
C ALA A 613 -22.94 29.79 -11.25
N LEU A 614 -21.61 29.66 -11.27
CA LEU A 614 -20.65 30.65 -11.78
C LEU A 614 -20.32 30.50 -13.28
N SER A 615 -20.69 29.41 -13.95
CA SER A 615 -20.34 29.19 -15.36
C SER A 615 -21.21 30.01 -16.33
N ALA A 616 -20.73 30.19 -17.56
CA ALA A 616 -21.51 30.72 -18.67
C ALA A 616 -21.86 29.56 -19.64
N PRO A 617 -23.02 29.57 -20.29
CA PRO A 617 -23.35 28.59 -21.31
C PRO A 617 -22.45 28.79 -22.54
N GLU A 618 -21.88 27.70 -23.07
CA GLU A 618 -20.99 27.73 -24.24
C GLU A 618 -21.76 27.96 -25.54
N THR A 619 -23.03 27.55 -25.57
CA THR A 619 -23.95 27.75 -26.67
C THR A 619 -25.21 28.44 -26.18
N GLU A 620 -25.91 29.14 -27.08
CA GLU A 620 -27.17 29.79 -26.74
C GLU A 620 -28.20 28.73 -26.28
N PRO A 621 -28.83 28.90 -25.10
CA PRO A 621 -29.78 27.92 -24.57
C PRO A 621 -30.91 27.61 -25.56
N GLY A 622 -31.10 26.33 -25.86
CA GLY A 622 -32.13 25.83 -26.76
C GLY A 622 -31.71 25.70 -28.24
N GLN A 623 -30.52 26.19 -28.63
CA GLN A 623 -30.10 26.16 -30.05
C GLN A 623 -29.40 24.86 -30.44
N GLU A 624 -28.51 24.34 -29.59
CA GLU A 624 -27.68 23.18 -29.90
C GLU A 624 -27.88 22.05 -28.90
N GLN A 625 -28.03 20.82 -29.41
CA GLN A 625 -28.14 19.63 -28.57
C GLN A 625 -26.76 18.99 -28.36
N LEU A 626 -26.14 19.31 -27.23
CA LEU A 626 -24.80 18.83 -26.87
C LEU A 626 -24.87 17.98 -25.60
N TYR A 627 -24.47 16.72 -25.74
CA TYR A 627 -24.66 15.71 -24.68
C TYR A 627 -23.92 16.07 -23.40
N HIS A 628 -24.65 16.14 -22.28
CA HIS A 628 -24.07 16.44 -20.97
C HIS A 628 -23.50 15.16 -20.38
N TYR A 629 -22.31 14.77 -20.81
CA TYR A 629 -21.69 13.54 -20.35
C TYR A 629 -21.36 13.59 -18.86
N LEU A 630 -20.87 14.73 -18.38
CA LEU A 630 -20.51 14.98 -16.98
C LEU A 630 -21.62 15.74 -16.24
N SER A 631 -21.94 16.96 -16.67
CA SER A 631 -22.67 17.98 -15.88
C SER A 631 -24.13 17.65 -15.53
N PHE A 632 -24.75 16.68 -16.20
CA PHE A 632 -26.19 16.39 -16.10
C PHE A 632 -26.68 16.11 -14.68
N GLY A 633 -25.91 15.33 -13.91
CA GLY A 633 -26.30 14.88 -12.58
C GLY A 633 -26.45 16.04 -11.61
N TRP A 634 -25.48 16.94 -11.56
CA TRP A 634 -25.53 18.13 -10.70
C TRP A 634 -26.57 19.14 -11.16
N LEU A 635 -26.75 19.33 -12.48
CA LEU A 635 -27.80 20.22 -13.00
C LEU A 635 -29.20 19.76 -12.58
N CYS A 636 -29.51 18.47 -12.79
CA CYS A 636 -30.81 17.94 -12.40
C CYS A 636 -30.96 17.89 -10.87
N GLY A 637 -29.92 17.44 -10.16
CA GLY A 637 -29.95 17.31 -8.71
C GLY A 637 -30.04 18.66 -8.00
N GLY A 638 -29.38 19.72 -8.49
CA GLY A 638 -29.52 21.07 -7.94
C GLY A 638 -30.95 21.61 -8.07
N ILE A 639 -31.63 21.38 -9.20
CA ILE A 639 -33.05 21.74 -9.35
C ILE A 639 -33.93 20.96 -8.36
N ILE A 640 -33.66 19.66 -8.19
CA ILE A 640 -34.40 18.79 -7.27
C ILE A 640 -34.20 19.24 -5.82
N GLU A 641 -32.97 19.51 -5.40
CA GLU A 641 -32.59 19.86 -4.03
C GLU A 641 -33.28 21.14 -3.58
N VAL A 642 -33.28 22.18 -4.42
CA VAL A 642 -33.92 23.48 -4.11
C VAL A 642 -35.45 23.36 -3.98
N LEU A 643 -36.06 22.34 -4.59
CA LEU A 643 -37.51 22.09 -4.49
C LEU A 643 -37.91 21.18 -3.31
N TYR A 644 -36.94 20.60 -2.61
CA TYR A 644 -37.16 19.63 -1.53
C TYR A 644 -36.66 20.08 -0.15
N ILE A 645 -35.72 21.02 -0.10
CA ILE A 645 -35.37 21.79 1.09
C ILE A 645 -36.36 22.94 1.23
#